data_AF-A0A9P5EIZ6-F1
#
_entry.id   AF-A0A9P5EIZ6-F1
#
_cell.length_a   1.000
_cell.length_b   1.000
_cell.length_c   1.000
_cell.angle_alpha   90.00
_cell.angle_beta   90.00
_cell.angle_gamma   90.00
#
_symmetry.space_group_name_H-M   'P 1'
#
loop_
_entity.id
_entity.type
_entity.pdbx_description
1 polymer ?
#
loop_
_entity_poly.entity_id
_entity_poly.type
_entity_poly.pdbx_seq_one_letter_code
_entity_poly.pdbx_strand_id
1 'polypeptide(L)'
;MHWHGLSMRMAPFSDGTPSASQWPIPPGRFFDYEVYPLKSESGTYFYHSHVGFQAMTAAGPLIIEDSAEPPYAYDDERIIMLSDYYNKTDTQIEKGLTASPFVWSGETNAVLINGVGVSVDETAGQNGCKLPIINVEPGKTYRLRFIGATAISMVQLGIVGHDNFTIISADGAYTKPHSENIMQLSSGQRFDVIFKAKTEEELNGTGDFLIQMETKDRPKVYQGYGVLRYYKATTQINKAPATPPLTFSTKPYEWAEYALEPLVPNNFPKASEVTRTINIDSRQLSTQSIIWQINGLEWNETSSPFPGDKPYLVNIYEQGEAAMPNYTAAMNNNGWDPTTLTWPAKLGEVLEIVWHNTGSLVNNGGGVDFHPFHAHGGHFWDIGSGNGTYNQAENEEKLKNYNPVKRDTTNLYRYGEKTTSGANAGWRAWRLRVEDAGVWMIHCHILQHMVMGMQTVWVMGDYKDIAVLPLLDTAGYLQFGGNSTGNSTDAPTAILYGVGRAAYNIYFHPLRHYPGPRLWAISRLPWNLVNLKGSLAFRIRELHEQYGPVVRIAPDELSYTSSTAWKKIYGQRTPEFPKCFDGRGIAGPSVTNPAVRNGGIVTADQEPHARLRKAVLPAFSDRALREQEEILQLYANKLVDRLRSSSKTGAPQDLVKWFSLAAFDIISDLAFGQAAGCLDDASQPWLQVIGTRAQGIVRYQFAIHYGLEGWLEWLAPKAQKLALKKHGELTAGKVKRRLQATENKKDFMSYILENPQADLSNADLVRMASAFIVAGSGTAATALSGITYFLCRSPEKYSRLTQEIRNAFTRDEDITMTSTGELRYLKAVIEEGLRIYPPSPSALPRFVPGAGEDIDGKWVPGGTAVGVHQLSAAHSEFNWSHPKEFIPERWMDEDFSRDDKSASQPFSFGPRNCIGKSMAYAELRIVLAKILWNFDLELVDMAEDWVSKQRIYLIWQKVPLMVRCRQRV
;
A
#
# COMPACT_ATOMS: atom_id res chain seq x y z
N MET A 1 23.42 5.16 -13.22
CA MET A 1 22.66 4.85 -12.00
C MET A 1 22.85 3.38 -11.74
N HIS A 2 23.43 3.01 -10.62
CA HIS A 2 23.64 1.62 -10.25
C HIS A 2 22.51 1.14 -9.32
N TRP A 3 22.12 -0.12 -9.45
CA TRP A 3 21.08 -0.77 -8.64
C TRP A 3 21.75 -1.71 -7.64
N HIS A 4 22.22 -1.12 -6.55
CA HIS A 4 23.07 -1.74 -5.56
C HIS A 4 22.51 -3.05 -5.03
N GLY A 5 23.28 -4.12 -5.24
CA GLY A 5 22.98 -5.47 -4.76
C GLY A 5 22.13 -6.33 -5.68
N LEU A 6 21.61 -5.81 -6.79
CA LEU A 6 21.02 -6.65 -7.83
C LEU A 6 22.13 -7.23 -8.72
N SER A 7 22.01 -8.51 -9.06
CA SER A 7 23.04 -9.17 -9.88
C SER A 7 23.13 -8.62 -11.30
N MET A 8 22.04 -8.08 -11.84
CA MET A 8 21.95 -7.59 -13.22
C MET A 8 22.36 -8.60 -14.31
N ARG A 9 22.50 -9.88 -13.96
CA ARG A 9 23.00 -10.95 -14.83
C ARG A 9 22.24 -11.11 -16.15
N MET A 10 20.95 -10.78 -16.16
CA MET A 10 20.10 -10.90 -17.35
C MET A 10 20.23 -9.69 -18.29
N ALA A 11 20.73 -8.57 -17.80
CA ALA A 11 20.97 -7.36 -18.57
C ALA A 11 22.24 -6.66 -18.04
N PRO A 12 23.45 -7.22 -18.25
CA PRO A 12 24.68 -6.66 -17.69
C PRO A 12 24.93 -5.20 -18.11
N PHE A 13 24.43 -4.80 -19.27
CA PHE A 13 24.47 -3.42 -19.78
C PHE A 13 23.62 -2.42 -18.96
N SER A 14 22.75 -2.90 -18.06
CA SER A 14 21.92 -2.12 -17.15
C SER A 14 22.50 -2.05 -15.72
N ASP A 15 23.73 -2.53 -15.51
CA ASP A 15 24.39 -2.48 -14.20
C ASP A 15 24.69 -1.04 -13.75
N GLY A 16 24.95 -0.11 -14.69
CA GLY A 16 25.05 1.30 -14.34
C GLY A 16 26.41 1.75 -13.84
N THR A 17 27.45 0.98 -14.10
CA THR A 17 28.87 1.31 -13.84
C THR A 17 29.52 1.93 -15.08
N PRO A 18 29.84 3.25 -15.05
CA PRO A 18 30.64 3.89 -16.08
C PRO A 18 31.93 3.10 -16.35
N SER A 19 32.33 3.05 -17.62
CA SER A 19 33.61 2.50 -18.08
C SER A 19 33.78 0.97 -17.94
N ALA A 20 32.95 0.29 -17.14
CA ALA A 20 32.87 -1.16 -17.09
C ALA A 20 31.71 -1.67 -17.96
N SER A 21 30.48 -1.49 -17.51
CA SER A 21 29.30 -2.11 -18.11
C SER A 21 28.41 -1.13 -18.89
N GLN A 22 28.41 0.17 -18.56
CA GLN A 22 27.42 1.10 -19.12
C GLN A 22 28.02 2.49 -19.38
N TRP A 23 27.51 3.20 -20.39
CA TRP A 23 27.76 4.63 -20.54
C TRP A 23 27.15 5.43 -19.39
N PRO A 24 27.81 6.50 -18.90
CA PRO A 24 27.16 7.44 -17.99
C PRO A 24 26.00 8.15 -18.71
N ILE A 25 24.96 8.50 -17.95
CA ILE A 25 23.76 9.17 -18.49
C ILE A 25 24.09 10.66 -18.70
N PRO A 26 24.07 11.18 -19.94
CA PRO A 26 24.38 12.59 -20.17
C PRO A 26 23.29 13.52 -19.61
N PRO A 27 23.63 14.78 -19.25
CA PRO A 27 22.64 15.76 -18.83
C PRO A 27 21.51 15.94 -19.87
N GLY A 28 20.26 15.94 -19.41
CA GLY A 28 19.08 16.09 -20.27
C GLY A 28 18.75 14.86 -21.14
N ARG A 29 19.44 13.73 -20.93
CA ARG A 29 19.17 12.44 -21.58
C ARG A 29 18.61 11.45 -20.57
N PHE A 30 18.13 10.31 -21.08
CA PHE A 30 17.57 9.22 -20.31
C PHE A 30 18.23 7.90 -20.73
N PHE A 31 18.15 6.91 -19.85
CA PHE A 31 18.57 5.53 -20.12
C PHE A 31 17.52 4.61 -19.50
N ASP A 32 17.04 3.64 -20.26
CA ASP A 32 16.03 2.70 -19.80
C ASP A 32 16.72 1.48 -19.20
N TYR A 33 16.46 1.24 -17.92
CA TYR A 33 17.06 0.12 -17.21
C TYR A 33 16.20 -1.12 -17.35
N GLU A 34 16.84 -2.23 -17.69
CA GLU A 34 16.22 -3.54 -17.66
C GLU A 34 16.62 -4.29 -16.40
N VAL A 35 15.62 -4.70 -15.63
CA VAL A 35 15.82 -5.35 -14.34
C VAL A 35 14.96 -6.60 -14.29
N TYR A 36 15.61 -7.77 -14.17
CA TYR A 36 14.96 -9.08 -14.17
C TYR A 36 15.30 -9.86 -12.90
N PRO A 37 14.71 -9.47 -11.75
CA PRO A 37 15.01 -10.12 -10.49
C PRO A 37 14.45 -11.55 -10.46
N LEU A 38 15.18 -12.47 -9.83
CA LEU A 38 14.69 -13.79 -9.47
C LEU A 38 13.73 -13.69 -8.29
N LYS A 39 12.91 -14.74 -8.11
CA LYS A 39 12.14 -14.92 -6.88
C LYS A 39 12.99 -14.92 -5.62
N SER A 40 14.27 -15.32 -5.73
CA SER A 40 15.23 -15.33 -4.63
C SER A 40 15.92 -13.97 -4.39
N GLU A 41 15.66 -12.97 -5.22
CA GLU A 41 16.20 -11.60 -5.11
C GLU A 41 15.12 -10.64 -4.57
N SER A 42 14.15 -11.12 -3.80
CA SER A 42 13.28 -10.26 -2.99
C SER A 42 14.03 -9.75 -1.76
N GLY A 43 13.89 -8.47 -1.43
CA GLY A 43 14.66 -7.89 -0.34
C GLY A 43 14.84 -6.37 -0.41
N THR A 44 15.81 -5.91 0.38
CA THR A 44 16.18 -4.50 0.51
C THR A 44 17.42 -4.19 -0.34
N TYR A 45 17.21 -3.30 -1.30
CA TYR A 45 18.22 -2.77 -2.21
C TYR A 45 18.17 -1.25 -2.18
N PHE A 46 19.06 -0.60 -2.92
CA PHE A 46 18.99 0.84 -3.16
C PHE A 46 19.62 1.15 -4.51
N TYR A 47 19.33 2.33 -5.05
CA TYR A 47 20.02 2.84 -6.22
C TYR A 47 20.91 4.01 -5.83
N HIS A 48 22.03 4.21 -6.54
CA HIS A 48 22.85 5.40 -6.40
C HIS A 48 23.59 5.75 -7.70
N SER A 49 23.95 7.03 -7.88
CA SER A 49 24.81 7.43 -8.99
C SER A 49 26.19 6.79 -8.85
N HIS A 50 26.76 6.38 -9.98
CA HIS A 50 28.08 5.76 -10.06
C HIS A 50 29.06 6.66 -10.83
N VAL A 51 28.79 7.98 -10.82
CA VAL A 51 29.64 9.00 -11.47
C VAL A 51 30.17 9.92 -10.39
N GLY A 52 31.50 9.98 -10.24
CA GLY A 52 32.17 10.81 -9.24
C GLY A 52 31.64 10.57 -7.83
N PHE A 53 31.26 11.66 -7.15
CA PHE A 53 30.77 11.68 -5.77
C PHE A 53 29.23 11.82 -5.68
N GLN A 54 28.54 11.73 -6.83
CA GLN A 54 27.09 11.97 -6.93
C GLN A 54 26.23 10.93 -6.19
N ALA A 55 26.79 9.81 -5.76
CA ALA A 55 26.08 8.84 -4.92
C ALA A 55 25.50 9.49 -3.65
N MET A 56 26.07 10.60 -3.18
CA MET A 56 25.57 11.36 -2.02
C MET A 56 24.37 12.25 -2.31
N THR A 57 24.17 12.63 -3.57
CA THR A 57 23.11 13.57 -3.99
C THR A 57 22.02 12.89 -4.82
N ALA A 58 22.31 11.71 -5.37
CA ALA A 58 21.41 10.92 -6.19
C ALA A 58 21.42 9.44 -5.74
N ALA A 59 20.62 9.15 -4.70
CA ALA A 59 20.39 7.79 -4.21
C ALA A 59 18.98 7.64 -3.61
N GLY A 60 18.51 6.40 -3.48
CA GLY A 60 17.22 6.12 -2.83
C GLY A 60 16.98 4.62 -2.64
N PRO A 61 16.09 4.24 -1.71
CA PRO A 61 15.78 2.85 -1.45
C PRO A 61 15.07 2.18 -2.63
N LEU A 62 15.33 0.89 -2.84
CA LEU A 62 14.63 0.03 -3.80
C LEU A 62 14.22 -1.25 -3.07
N ILE A 63 12.92 -1.51 -2.97
CA ILE A 63 12.39 -2.72 -2.33
C ILE A 63 11.84 -3.65 -3.40
N ILE A 64 12.31 -4.89 -3.42
CA ILE A 64 11.72 -5.97 -4.24
C ILE A 64 10.86 -6.81 -3.30
N GLU A 65 9.55 -6.77 -3.52
CA GLU A 65 8.59 -7.52 -2.70
C GLU A 65 8.65 -9.01 -2.99
N ASP A 66 8.42 -9.82 -1.95
CA ASP A 66 8.26 -11.25 -2.09
C ASP A 66 7.05 -11.58 -2.98
N SER A 67 7.25 -12.47 -3.95
CA SER A 67 6.14 -12.97 -4.79
C SER A 67 5.15 -13.87 -4.02
N ALA A 68 5.51 -14.26 -2.80
CA ALA A 68 4.75 -15.08 -1.87
C ALA A 68 4.79 -14.43 -0.47
N GLU A 69 4.17 -15.07 0.52
CA GLU A 69 4.23 -14.59 1.90
C GLU A 69 5.70 -14.60 2.40
N PRO A 70 6.21 -13.50 2.98
CA PRO A 70 7.56 -13.45 3.54
C PRO A 70 7.78 -14.52 4.62
N PRO A 71 8.99 -15.07 4.76
CA PRO A 71 9.28 -16.14 5.72
C PRO A 71 9.17 -15.71 7.19
N TYR A 72 9.18 -14.40 7.45
CA TYR A 72 9.07 -13.82 8.79
C TYR A 72 7.85 -12.91 8.86
N ALA A 73 7.01 -13.12 9.87
CA ALA A 73 5.83 -12.31 10.10
C ALA A 73 6.20 -10.93 10.68
N TYR A 74 5.54 -9.89 10.18
CA TYR A 74 5.62 -8.52 10.68
C TYR A 74 4.31 -7.80 10.38
N ASP A 75 3.98 -6.77 11.15
CA ASP A 75 2.76 -5.98 10.99
C ASP A 75 2.93 -4.83 9.99
N ASP A 76 4.14 -4.28 9.90
CA ASP A 76 4.47 -3.09 9.13
C ASP A 76 6.00 -2.98 8.89
N GLU A 77 6.46 -2.07 8.02
CA GLU A 77 7.89 -1.92 7.69
C GLU A 77 8.36 -0.47 7.71
N ARG A 78 9.64 -0.24 8.03
CA ARG A 78 10.26 1.10 8.05
C ARG A 78 11.63 1.05 7.40
N ILE A 79 11.89 2.00 6.50
CA ILE A 79 13.21 2.18 5.89
C ILE A 79 14.06 3.07 6.81
N ILE A 80 15.29 2.66 7.05
CA ILE A 80 16.32 3.38 7.80
C ILE A 80 17.55 3.48 6.89
N MET A 81 17.56 4.51 6.04
CA MET A 81 18.67 4.81 5.15
C MET A 81 19.62 5.77 5.84
N LEU A 82 20.85 5.32 6.09
CA LEU A 82 21.93 6.13 6.64
C LEU A 82 22.74 6.74 5.50
N SER A 83 22.97 8.05 5.54
CA SER A 83 23.79 8.74 4.55
C SER A 83 24.69 9.79 5.21
N ASP A 84 25.86 10.03 4.63
CA ASP A 84 26.73 11.12 5.05
C ASP A 84 26.21 12.48 4.54
N TYR A 85 26.62 13.55 5.21
CA TYR A 85 26.40 14.92 4.78
C TYR A 85 27.73 15.65 4.75
N TYR A 86 28.00 16.35 3.64
CA TYR A 86 29.15 17.23 3.50
C TYR A 86 28.68 18.66 3.24
N ASN A 87 29.36 19.62 3.85
CA ASN A 87 29.16 21.05 3.58
C ASN A 87 29.93 21.54 2.33
N LYS A 88 30.54 20.62 1.57
CA LYS A 88 31.21 20.85 0.29
C LYS A 88 30.39 20.21 -0.83
N THR A 89 30.47 20.81 -2.02
CA THR A 89 29.87 20.21 -3.22
C THR A 89 30.67 18.99 -3.68
N ASP A 90 29.99 18.05 -4.34
CA ASP A 90 30.57 16.85 -4.95
C ASP A 90 31.82 17.19 -5.78
N THR A 91 31.72 18.19 -6.67
CA THR A 91 32.83 18.66 -7.51
C THR A 91 34.01 19.23 -6.72
N GLN A 92 33.78 19.89 -5.59
CA GLN A 92 34.89 20.38 -4.74
C GLN A 92 35.63 19.23 -4.08
N ILE A 93 34.91 18.20 -3.64
CA ILE A 93 35.50 17.00 -3.05
C ILE A 93 36.33 16.26 -4.11
N GLU A 94 35.73 15.95 -5.26
CA GLU A 94 36.39 15.25 -6.36
C GLU A 94 37.69 15.95 -6.78
N LYS A 95 37.62 17.25 -7.09
CA LYS A 95 38.79 18.03 -7.50
C LYS A 95 39.88 18.05 -6.44
N GLY A 96 39.52 18.02 -5.16
CA GLY A 96 40.49 17.97 -4.07
C GLY A 96 41.21 16.62 -4.00
N LEU A 97 40.45 15.52 -4.11
CA LEU A 97 40.98 14.15 -4.05
C LEU A 97 41.91 13.84 -5.22
N THR A 98 41.68 14.43 -6.39
CA THR A 98 42.51 14.24 -7.58
C THR A 98 43.57 15.34 -7.79
N ALA A 99 43.65 16.35 -6.90
CA ALA A 99 44.60 17.46 -7.05
C ALA A 99 46.04 17.05 -6.69
N SER A 100 46.98 17.84 -7.22
CA SER A 100 48.39 17.90 -6.81
C SER A 100 48.72 19.34 -6.39
N PRO A 101 48.88 19.66 -5.10
CA PRO A 101 48.85 18.75 -3.95
C PRO A 101 47.45 18.22 -3.64
N PHE A 102 47.39 17.01 -3.07
CA PHE A 102 46.17 16.35 -2.62
C PHE A 102 45.44 17.15 -1.53
N VAL A 103 44.11 17.20 -1.62
CA VAL A 103 43.24 17.84 -0.62
C VAL A 103 42.15 16.86 -0.18
N TRP A 104 42.20 16.45 1.09
CA TRP A 104 41.21 15.54 1.66
C TRP A 104 39.81 16.17 1.74
N SER A 105 38.77 15.35 1.54
CA SER A 105 37.37 15.78 1.71
C SER A 105 37.10 16.30 3.12
N GLY A 106 37.78 15.74 4.13
CA GLY A 106 37.39 15.81 5.53
C GLY A 106 36.45 14.66 5.90
N GLU A 107 36.14 14.55 7.19
CA GLU A 107 35.14 13.63 7.71
C GLU A 107 33.72 14.13 7.44
N THR A 108 32.72 13.27 7.62
CA THR A 108 31.31 13.64 7.47
C THR A 108 30.92 14.78 8.43
N ASN A 109 30.11 15.72 7.97
CA ASN A 109 29.53 16.76 8.81
C ASN A 109 28.29 16.24 9.55
N ALA A 110 27.59 15.24 9.04
CA ALA A 110 26.52 14.56 9.77
C ALA A 110 26.28 13.16 9.19
N VAL A 111 25.84 12.23 10.04
CA VAL A 111 25.12 11.05 9.58
C VAL A 111 23.63 11.35 9.63
N LEU A 112 22.96 11.23 8.49
CA LEU A 112 21.53 11.45 8.33
C LEU A 112 20.78 10.12 8.42
N ILE A 113 19.60 10.12 9.05
CA ILE A 113 18.60 9.05 8.90
C ILE A 113 17.51 9.57 7.99
N ASN A 114 17.30 8.91 6.84
CA ASN A 114 16.29 9.28 5.84
C ASN A 114 16.36 10.77 5.44
N GLY A 115 17.59 11.28 5.27
CA GLY A 115 17.85 12.67 4.87
C GLY A 115 17.75 13.72 5.98
N VAL A 116 17.54 13.31 7.24
CA VAL A 116 17.45 14.22 8.39
C VAL A 116 18.55 13.93 9.42
N GLY A 117 19.20 14.99 9.90
CA GLY A 117 20.25 14.90 10.90
C GLY A 117 20.67 16.28 11.41
N VAL A 118 21.68 16.30 12.28
CA VAL A 118 22.24 17.53 12.87
C VAL A 118 23.73 17.58 12.54
N SER A 119 24.17 18.66 11.90
CA SER A 119 25.57 18.87 11.56
C SER A 119 26.45 18.96 12.81
N VAL A 120 27.73 18.58 12.66
CA VAL A 120 28.80 19.00 13.56
C VAL A 120 28.70 20.51 13.76
N ASP A 121 28.80 20.93 15.02
CA ASP A 121 28.69 22.32 15.49
C ASP A 121 27.27 22.95 15.46
N GLU A 122 26.25 22.21 15.04
CA GLU A 122 24.85 22.68 15.04
C GLU A 122 24.03 22.09 16.19
N THR A 123 22.91 22.74 16.53
CA THR A 123 21.99 22.28 17.58
C THR A 123 20.60 21.98 17.00
N ALA A 124 20.01 20.84 17.39
CA ALA A 124 18.64 20.50 17.01
C ALA A 124 17.65 21.62 17.38
N GLY A 125 16.80 21.99 16.42
CA GLY A 125 15.84 23.09 16.54
C GLY A 125 16.37 24.47 16.12
N GLN A 126 17.65 24.59 15.75
CA GLN A 126 18.26 25.81 15.20
C GLN A 126 18.72 25.58 13.76
N ASN A 127 18.82 26.66 12.97
CA ASN A 127 19.36 26.65 11.60
C ASN A 127 18.74 25.56 10.68
N GLY A 128 17.49 25.18 10.92
CA GLY A 128 16.79 24.14 10.17
C GLY A 128 17.12 22.69 10.58
N CYS A 129 18.11 22.46 11.45
CA CYS A 129 18.49 21.13 11.93
C CYS A 129 17.41 20.52 12.84
N LYS A 130 17.13 19.22 12.66
CA LYS A 130 16.13 18.48 13.46
C LYS A 130 16.62 17.07 13.72
N LEU A 131 16.21 16.50 14.85
CA LEU A 131 16.42 15.08 15.10
C LEU A 131 15.55 14.26 14.13
N PRO A 132 16.10 13.25 13.44
CA PRO A 132 15.30 12.31 12.66
C PRO A 132 14.35 11.53 13.57
N ILE A 133 13.16 11.21 13.07
CA ILE A 133 12.11 10.54 13.84
C ILE A 133 11.66 9.28 13.09
N ILE A 134 11.72 8.13 13.76
CA ILE A 134 11.13 6.87 13.30
C ILE A 134 9.87 6.62 14.14
N ASN A 135 8.70 6.60 13.50
CA ASN A 135 7.43 6.42 14.19
C ASN A 135 7.02 4.94 14.22
N VAL A 136 6.63 4.47 15.40
CA VAL A 136 6.14 3.12 15.68
C VAL A 136 4.84 3.17 16.51
N GLU A 137 4.07 2.09 16.47
CA GLU A 137 2.89 1.88 17.30
C GLU A 137 3.20 0.85 18.39
N PRO A 138 2.64 1.02 19.61
CA PRO A 138 2.83 0.05 20.68
C PRO A 138 2.40 -1.37 20.29
N GLY A 139 3.20 -2.36 20.64
CA GLY A 139 2.92 -3.79 20.47
C GLY A 139 3.04 -4.35 19.06
N LYS A 140 3.31 -3.52 18.03
CA LYS A 140 3.54 -3.98 16.66
C LYS A 140 4.96 -4.54 16.46
N THR A 141 5.07 -5.49 15.54
CA THR A 141 6.34 -6.02 15.04
C THR A 141 6.66 -5.38 13.70
N TYR A 142 7.82 -4.73 13.60
CA TYR A 142 8.29 -4.04 12.41
C TYR A 142 9.41 -4.79 11.71
N ARG A 143 9.38 -4.83 10.38
CA ARG A 143 10.59 -5.07 9.56
C ARG A 143 11.31 -3.74 9.35
N LEU A 144 12.40 -3.52 10.07
CA LEU A 144 13.28 -2.37 9.87
C LEU A 144 14.29 -2.70 8.77
N ARG A 145 14.33 -1.90 7.71
CA ARG A 145 15.19 -2.08 6.54
C ARG A 145 16.34 -1.08 6.57
N PHE A 146 17.50 -1.52 7.02
CA PHE A 146 18.69 -0.69 7.14
C PHE A 146 19.46 -0.65 5.81
N ILE A 147 19.78 0.56 5.34
CA ILE A 147 20.53 0.81 4.11
C ILE A 147 21.72 1.72 4.40
N GLY A 148 22.93 1.24 4.15
CA GLY A 148 24.16 2.01 4.33
C GLY A 148 24.52 2.79 3.08
N ALA A 149 23.85 3.92 2.83
CA ALA A 149 24.17 4.83 1.72
C ALA A 149 25.14 5.94 2.15
N THR A 150 26.14 5.59 2.95
CA THR A 150 27.17 6.51 3.46
C THR A 150 28.29 6.69 2.43
N ALA A 151 29.05 7.79 2.49
CA ALA A 151 30.23 7.97 1.63
C ALA A 151 31.47 7.31 2.23
N ILE A 152 31.64 7.46 3.55
CA ILE A 152 32.84 7.05 4.27
C ILE A 152 32.53 6.43 5.63
N SER A 153 31.34 6.70 6.19
CA SER A 153 31.01 6.32 7.56
C SER A 153 30.61 4.84 7.69
N MET A 154 31.28 4.14 8.61
CA MET A 154 30.73 2.94 9.26
C MET A 154 30.04 3.38 10.54
N VAL A 155 28.75 3.05 10.70
CA VAL A 155 27.91 3.58 11.76
C VAL A 155 27.49 2.46 12.70
N GLN A 156 27.67 2.65 14.00
CA GLN A 156 26.97 1.88 15.03
C GLN A 156 25.76 2.67 15.52
N LEU A 157 24.61 2.02 15.62
CA LEU A 157 23.31 2.60 15.97
C LEU A 157 22.62 1.75 17.03
N GLY A 158 22.13 2.39 18.08
CA GLY A 158 21.33 1.76 19.13
C GLY A 158 20.16 2.63 19.53
N ILE A 159 19.15 2.01 20.14
CA ILE A 159 17.96 2.70 20.64
C ILE A 159 17.91 2.51 22.15
N VAL A 160 17.90 3.61 22.91
CA VAL A 160 17.90 3.56 24.38
C VAL A 160 16.66 2.82 24.86
N GLY A 161 16.86 1.74 25.60
CA GLY A 161 15.78 0.90 26.12
C GLY A 161 15.22 -0.11 25.12
N HIS A 162 15.85 -0.30 23.96
CA HIS A 162 15.55 -1.36 23.00
C HIS A 162 16.85 -2.04 22.57
N ASP A 163 17.04 -3.26 23.03
CA ASP A 163 18.26 -4.06 22.90
C ASP A 163 18.06 -5.35 22.09
N ASN A 164 17.01 -5.41 21.26
CA ASN A 164 16.71 -6.60 20.47
C ASN A 164 16.49 -6.25 19.00
N PHE A 165 17.59 -6.26 18.24
CA PHE A 165 17.58 -6.25 16.78
C PHE A 165 17.77 -7.68 16.28
N THR A 166 16.69 -8.33 15.83
CA THR A 166 16.76 -9.66 15.23
C THR A 166 16.98 -9.57 13.72
N ILE A 167 18.23 -9.68 13.25
CA ILE A 167 18.60 -9.69 11.84
C ILE A 167 18.01 -10.93 11.17
N ILE A 168 17.31 -10.71 10.06
CA ILE A 168 16.65 -11.76 9.26
C ILE A 168 17.05 -11.74 7.78
N SER A 169 17.75 -10.70 7.33
CA SER A 169 18.26 -10.59 5.97
C SER A 169 19.55 -9.78 5.98
N ALA A 170 20.48 -10.14 5.09
CA ALA A 170 21.70 -9.40 4.84
C ALA A 170 21.91 -9.29 3.32
N ASP A 171 22.10 -8.07 2.84
CA ASP A 171 22.34 -7.74 1.43
C ASP A 171 21.32 -8.36 0.45
N GLY A 172 20.05 -8.44 0.87
CA GLY A 172 18.95 -8.96 0.05
C GLY A 172 18.70 -10.46 0.18
N ALA A 173 19.55 -11.20 0.91
CA ALA A 173 19.35 -12.63 1.15
C ALA A 173 18.83 -12.91 2.58
N TYR A 174 17.77 -13.72 2.68
CA TYR A 174 17.24 -14.16 3.97
C TYR A 174 18.23 -15.03 4.75
N THR A 175 18.40 -14.70 6.02
CA THR A 175 19.23 -15.42 6.99
C THR A 175 18.35 -16.16 7.98
N LYS A 176 18.91 -17.12 8.72
CA LYS A 176 18.34 -17.51 10.01
C LYS A 176 18.35 -16.30 10.95
N PRO A 177 17.41 -16.20 11.91
CA PRO A 177 17.37 -15.07 12.83
C PRO A 177 18.65 -14.99 13.68
N HIS A 178 19.27 -13.83 13.74
CA HIS A 178 20.42 -13.55 14.62
C HIS A 178 20.17 -12.26 15.39
N SER A 179 20.30 -12.30 16.73
CA SER A 179 19.98 -11.16 17.58
C SER A 179 21.23 -10.36 17.95
N GLU A 180 21.12 -9.04 17.82
CA GLU A 180 22.13 -8.07 18.22
C GLU A 180 21.50 -6.97 19.09
N ASN A 181 22.29 -6.40 20.00
CA ASN A 181 21.82 -5.30 20.86
C ASN A 181 21.89 -3.94 20.16
N ILE A 182 22.71 -3.83 19.12
CA ILE A 182 22.92 -2.65 18.30
C ILE A 182 23.02 -3.06 16.83
N MET A 183 22.80 -2.11 15.94
CA MET A 183 23.10 -2.28 14.53
C MET A 183 24.46 -1.68 14.19
N GLN A 184 25.20 -2.34 13.31
CA GLN A 184 26.37 -1.78 12.65
C GLN A 184 26.13 -1.82 11.14
N LEU A 185 26.47 -0.73 10.45
CA LEU A 185 26.21 -0.59 9.02
C LEU A 185 27.34 0.21 8.37
N SER A 186 28.01 -0.40 7.40
CA SER A 186 28.96 0.29 6.53
C SER A 186 28.34 0.69 5.21
N SER A 187 29.05 1.52 4.46
CA SER A 187 28.66 1.89 3.10
C SER A 187 28.45 0.65 2.21
N GLY A 188 27.34 0.64 1.47
CA GLY A 188 26.90 -0.45 0.59
C GLY A 188 26.17 -1.61 1.29
N GLN A 189 26.30 -1.78 2.62
CA GLN A 189 25.65 -2.88 3.33
C GLN A 189 24.15 -2.64 3.56
N ARG A 190 23.38 -3.72 3.59
CA ARG A 190 21.96 -3.70 3.97
C ARG A 190 21.63 -4.83 4.92
N PHE A 191 20.73 -4.55 5.86
CA PHE A 191 20.20 -5.56 6.77
C PHE A 191 18.71 -5.33 7.00
N ASP A 192 17.94 -6.41 7.04
CA ASP A 192 16.56 -6.34 7.55
C ASP A 192 16.49 -6.95 8.93
N VAL A 193 15.72 -6.30 9.79
CA VAL A 193 15.62 -6.65 11.20
C VAL A 193 14.16 -6.74 11.62
N ILE A 194 13.81 -7.79 12.35
CA ILE A 194 12.57 -7.84 13.12
C ILE A 194 12.76 -7.06 14.41
N PHE A 195 11.99 -5.99 14.54
CA PHE A 195 11.96 -5.10 15.69
C PHE A 195 10.59 -5.15 16.35
N LYS A 196 10.52 -5.64 17.58
CA LYS A 196 9.27 -5.67 18.34
C LYS A 196 9.12 -4.38 19.14
N ALA A 197 8.12 -3.58 18.79
CA ALA A 197 7.80 -2.37 19.54
C ALA A 197 7.22 -2.74 20.91
N LYS A 198 7.56 -1.95 21.93
CA LYS A 198 7.06 -2.13 23.30
C LYS A 198 5.54 -2.03 23.35
N THR A 199 4.90 -2.83 24.19
CA THR A 199 3.45 -2.73 24.45
C THR A 199 3.14 -1.45 25.24
N GLU A 200 1.87 -1.02 25.25
CA GLU A 200 1.45 0.14 26.07
C GLU A 200 1.83 -0.01 27.55
N GLU A 201 1.80 -1.25 28.06
CA GLU A 201 2.19 -1.58 29.44
C GLU A 201 3.71 -1.38 29.67
N GLU A 202 4.54 -1.84 28.73
CA GLU A 202 6.00 -1.72 28.80
C GLU A 202 6.50 -0.28 28.63
N LEU A 203 5.73 0.57 27.94
CA LEU A 203 6.05 1.99 27.78
C LEU A 203 5.95 2.76 29.09
N ASN A 204 5.04 2.37 30.00
CA ASN A 204 4.80 3.02 31.28
C ASN A 204 4.72 4.57 31.18
N GLY A 205 4.02 5.07 30.15
CA GLY A 205 3.87 6.50 29.87
C GLY A 205 5.02 7.18 29.13
N THR A 206 6.11 6.47 28.82
CA THR A 206 7.23 6.97 28.00
C THR A 206 6.91 6.80 26.52
N GLY A 207 6.90 7.89 25.75
CA GLY A 207 6.53 7.85 24.32
C GLY A 207 7.67 8.05 23.32
N ASP A 208 8.79 8.63 23.74
CA ASP A 208 9.96 8.87 22.90
C ASP A 208 11.18 8.16 23.49
N PHE A 209 11.94 7.48 22.63
CA PHE A 209 13.23 6.87 22.96
C PHE A 209 14.32 7.45 22.07
N LEU A 210 15.50 7.68 22.64
CA LEU A 210 16.62 8.24 21.91
C LEU A 210 17.27 7.16 21.04
N ILE A 211 17.52 7.51 19.78
CA ILE A 211 18.41 6.77 18.89
C ILE A 211 19.79 7.42 18.99
N GLN A 212 20.83 6.65 19.25
CA GLN A 212 22.22 7.13 19.27
C GLN A 212 22.99 6.49 18.10
N MET A 213 23.82 7.28 17.43
CA MET A 213 24.67 6.85 16.34
C MET A 213 26.11 7.30 16.56
N GLU A 214 27.08 6.47 16.20
CA GLU A 214 28.50 6.84 16.18
C GLU A 214 29.20 6.31 14.94
N THR A 215 30.02 7.15 14.31
CA THR A 215 30.95 6.68 13.27
C THR A 215 32.12 5.93 13.89
N LYS A 216 32.53 4.81 13.29
CA LYS A 216 33.64 3.98 13.76
C LYS A 216 34.80 4.02 12.78
N ASP A 217 35.98 3.71 13.31
CA ASP A 217 37.22 3.65 12.54
C ASP A 217 37.58 4.91 11.73
N ARG A 218 37.18 6.09 12.23
CA ARG A 218 37.54 7.40 11.65
C ARG A 218 38.45 8.21 12.58
N PRO A 219 39.30 9.11 12.06
CA PRO A 219 40.14 10.00 12.89
C PRO A 219 39.35 10.95 13.79
N LYS A 220 38.13 11.33 13.38
CA LYS A 220 37.18 12.09 14.21
C LYS A 220 35.86 11.33 14.22
N VAL A 221 35.38 11.02 15.43
CA VAL A 221 34.10 10.34 15.62
C VAL A 221 32.97 11.38 15.56
N TYR A 222 32.03 11.20 14.65
CA TYR A 222 30.75 11.88 14.67
C TYR A 222 29.79 11.13 15.60
N GLN A 223 29.14 11.87 16.49
CA GLN A 223 28.06 11.38 17.34
C GLN A 223 26.75 12.04 16.92
N GLY A 224 25.79 11.22 16.50
CA GLY A 224 24.48 11.65 16.03
C GLY A 224 23.34 11.12 16.89
N TYR A 225 22.19 11.78 16.82
CA TYR A 225 21.01 11.40 17.59
C TYR A 225 19.75 11.45 16.74
N GLY A 226 18.78 10.59 17.08
CA GLY A 226 17.44 10.53 16.52
C GLY A 226 16.41 10.14 17.58
N VAL A 227 15.16 9.93 17.16
CA VAL A 227 14.06 9.59 18.06
C VAL A 227 13.25 8.43 17.49
N LEU A 228 13.08 7.37 18.28
CA LEU A 228 12.04 6.38 18.07
C LEU A 228 10.79 6.84 18.83
N ARG A 229 9.72 7.18 18.09
CA ARG A 229 8.50 7.77 18.65
C ARG A 229 7.32 6.82 18.58
N TYR A 230 6.70 6.57 19.73
CA TYR A 230 5.45 5.82 19.85
C TYR A 230 4.24 6.74 19.65
N TYR A 231 3.23 6.27 18.92
CA TYR A 231 1.99 7.01 18.68
C TYR A 231 1.34 7.44 20.01
N LYS A 232 1.16 8.75 20.23
CA LYS A 232 0.69 9.45 21.46
C LYS A 232 1.75 9.86 22.50
N ALA A 233 3.03 9.92 22.14
CA ALA A 233 4.05 10.50 23.03
C ALA A 233 3.68 11.90 23.54
N THR A 234 3.54 12.05 24.87
CA THR A 234 3.20 13.31 25.55
C THR A 234 4.42 14.18 25.78
N THR A 235 5.58 13.57 26.04
CA THR A 235 6.88 14.24 26.17
C THR A 235 7.70 13.97 24.90
N GLN A 236 8.20 15.03 24.27
CA GLN A 236 8.94 14.92 23.01
C GLN A 236 10.42 15.24 23.21
N ILE A 237 11.29 14.32 22.78
CA ILE A 237 12.73 14.57 22.70
C ILE A 237 12.97 15.46 21.47
N ASN A 238 13.54 16.65 21.70
CA ASN A 238 13.84 17.63 20.66
C ASN A 238 15.28 18.16 20.70
N LYS A 239 16.09 17.67 21.64
CA LYS A 239 17.50 18.03 21.81
C LYS A 239 18.33 16.78 22.05
N ALA A 240 19.57 16.81 21.58
CA ALA A 240 20.57 15.80 21.91
C ALA A 240 20.89 15.84 23.42
N PRO A 241 21.21 14.68 24.05
CA PRO A 241 21.65 14.66 25.44
C PRO A 241 23.05 15.28 25.58
N ALA A 242 23.37 15.79 26.78
CA ALA A 242 24.69 16.33 27.07
C ALA A 242 25.78 15.24 27.11
N THR A 243 25.40 14.01 27.47
CA THR A 243 26.28 12.84 27.51
C THR A 243 25.61 11.68 26.76
N PRO A 244 26.36 10.93 25.92
CA PRO A 244 25.80 9.79 25.20
C PRO A 244 25.33 8.69 26.18
N PRO A 245 24.07 8.24 26.11
CA PRO A 245 23.53 7.24 27.03
C PRO A 245 23.93 5.79 26.72
N LEU A 246 24.31 5.48 25.48
CA LEU A 246 24.78 4.15 25.09
C LEU A 246 26.30 4.14 24.94
N THR A 247 26.92 3.02 25.32
CA THR A 247 28.34 2.76 25.07
C THR A 247 28.45 1.77 23.93
N PHE A 248 29.13 2.16 22.87
CA PHE A 248 29.36 1.33 21.70
C PHE A 248 30.76 0.72 21.70
N SER A 249 30.90 -0.47 21.10
CA SER A 249 32.20 -1.16 21.00
C SER A 249 33.20 -0.30 20.22
N THR A 250 34.47 -0.39 20.61
CA THR A 250 35.61 0.18 19.86
C THR A 250 36.20 -0.82 18.87
N LYS A 251 35.66 -2.06 18.84
CA LYS A 251 36.10 -3.16 17.99
C LYS A 251 34.97 -3.54 17.02
N PRO A 252 34.75 -2.77 15.95
CA PRO A 252 33.66 -3.02 15.01
C PRO A 252 33.78 -4.36 14.27
N TYR A 253 34.97 -4.96 14.24
CA TYR A 253 35.25 -6.28 13.68
C TYR A 253 34.70 -7.47 14.50
N GLU A 254 34.11 -7.23 15.69
CA GLU A 254 33.48 -8.29 16.49
C GLU A 254 31.96 -8.43 16.22
N TRP A 255 31.36 -7.51 15.45
CA TRP A 255 29.91 -7.48 15.23
C TRP A 255 29.48 -8.42 14.08
N ALA A 256 28.61 -9.38 14.38
CA ALA A 256 28.01 -10.33 13.45
C ALA A 256 28.97 -11.15 12.55
N GLU A 257 30.27 -11.23 12.87
CA GLU A 257 31.23 -12.08 12.17
C GLU A 257 30.98 -13.56 12.51
N TYR A 258 30.94 -14.43 11.48
CA TYR A 258 30.59 -15.85 11.61
C TYR A 258 29.23 -16.12 12.29
N ALA A 259 28.27 -15.19 12.19
CA ALA A 259 26.97 -15.29 12.84
C ALA A 259 25.80 -15.56 11.89
N LEU A 260 25.89 -15.09 10.64
CA LEU A 260 24.76 -15.09 9.71
C LEU A 260 24.78 -16.33 8.81
N GLU A 261 23.84 -17.24 9.05
CA GLU A 261 23.62 -18.43 8.23
C GLU A 261 22.40 -18.29 7.33
N PRO A 262 22.37 -18.93 6.14
CA PRO A 262 21.25 -18.80 5.22
C PRO A 262 20.01 -19.51 5.76
N LEU A 263 18.83 -18.91 5.51
CA LEU A 263 17.54 -19.49 5.93
C LEU A 263 17.27 -20.82 5.23
N VAL A 264 17.62 -20.91 3.95
CA VAL A 264 17.53 -22.11 3.13
C VAL A 264 18.93 -22.56 2.73
N PRO A 265 19.18 -23.87 2.51
CA PRO A 265 20.49 -24.33 2.06
C PRO A 265 20.95 -23.55 0.82
N ASN A 266 22.17 -23.00 0.89
CA ASN A 266 22.84 -22.39 -0.24
C ASN A 266 24.00 -23.30 -0.67
N ASN A 267 24.34 -23.30 -1.96
CA ASN A 267 25.38 -24.18 -2.52
C ASN A 267 26.80 -23.65 -2.23
N PHE A 268 27.12 -23.43 -0.94
CA PHE A 268 28.41 -22.91 -0.49
C PHE A 268 29.58 -23.82 -0.94
N PRO A 269 30.56 -23.32 -1.72
CA PRO A 269 31.68 -24.14 -2.21
C PRO A 269 32.69 -24.49 -1.11
N LYS A 270 33.16 -25.74 -1.10
CA LYS A 270 34.25 -26.19 -0.23
C LYS A 270 35.61 -25.74 -0.75
N ALA A 271 36.63 -25.74 0.12
CA ALA A 271 38.01 -25.46 -0.28
C ALA A 271 38.50 -26.37 -1.42
N SER A 272 38.07 -27.64 -1.44
CA SER A 272 38.41 -28.58 -2.51
C SER A 272 37.76 -28.28 -3.87
N GLU A 273 36.76 -27.41 -3.91
CA GLU A 273 36.14 -26.94 -5.15
C GLU A 273 36.81 -25.67 -5.69
N VAL A 274 37.66 -24.99 -4.90
CA VAL A 274 38.35 -23.77 -5.31
C VAL A 274 39.27 -24.06 -6.48
N THR A 275 39.01 -23.42 -7.61
CA THR A 275 39.81 -23.56 -8.83
C THR A 275 40.97 -22.58 -8.88
N ARG A 276 40.82 -21.41 -8.22
CA ARG A 276 41.85 -20.36 -8.20
C ARG A 276 41.73 -19.52 -6.93
N THR A 277 42.85 -19.33 -6.24
CA THR A 277 42.96 -18.36 -5.14
C THR A 277 43.63 -17.09 -5.67
N ILE A 278 43.04 -15.93 -5.35
CA ILE A 278 43.49 -14.61 -5.79
C ILE A 278 43.76 -13.77 -4.54
N ASN A 279 45.03 -13.52 -4.25
CA ASN A 279 45.42 -12.62 -3.16
C ASN A 279 45.47 -11.19 -3.70
N ILE A 280 44.71 -10.30 -3.09
CA ILE A 280 44.57 -8.91 -3.50
C ILE A 280 45.16 -7.99 -2.43
N ASP A 281 46.29 -7.38 -2.78
CA ASP A 281 46.94 -6.32 -2.02
C ASP A 281 46.35 -4.96 -2.40
N SER A 282 45.72 -4.29 -1.44
CA SER A 282 45.25 -2.91 -1.59
C SER A 282 46.25 -1.94 -0.96
N ARG A 283 46.93 -1.12 -1.75
CA ARG A 283 48.00 -0.22 -1.29
C ARG A 283 47.69 1.24 -1.57
N GLN A 284 47.80 2.07 -0.53
CA GLN A 284 47.78 3.52 -0.67
C GLN A 284 49.21 4.04 -0.85
N LEU A 285 49.44 4.88 -1.85
CA LEU A 285 50.76 5.47 -2.13
C LEU A 285 50.64 6.91 -2.62
N SER A 286 51.76 7.63 -2.59
CA SER A 286 51.86 8.99 -3.11
C SER A 286 52.60 8.96 -4.44
N THR A 287 51.96 9.48 -5.49
CA THR A 287 52.58 9.76 -6.79
C THR A 287 52.59 11.28 -6.99
N GLN A 288 51.85 11.80 -7.96
CA GLN A 288 51.51 13.22 -8.09
C GLN A 288 50.33 13.60 -7.17
N SER A 289 49.51 12.63 -6.81
CA SER A 289 48.46 12.73 -5.77
C SER A 289 48.49 11.49 -4.88
N ILE A 290 47.53 11.35 -3.95
CA ILE A 290 47.35 10.12 -3.17
C ILE A 290 46.38 9.21 -3.90
N ILE A 291 46.82 8.00 -4.22
CA ILE A 291 46.05 7.01 -4.97
C ILE A 291 45.99 5.66 -4.24
N TRP A 292 45.06 4.81 -4.68
CA TRP A 292 45.01 3.39 -4.34
C TRP A 292 45.39 2.53 -5.54
N GLN A 293 46.21 1.51 -5.28
CA GLN A 293 46.53 0.46 -6.24
C GLN A 293 46.07 -0.90 -5.69
N ILE A 294 45.50 -1.71 -6.58
CA ILE A 294 45.05 -3.08 -6.31
C ILE A 294 45.95 -4.04 -7.10
N ASN A 295 46.82 -4.80 -6.42
CA ASN A 295 47.87 -5.60 -7.07
C ASN A 295 48.72 -4.83 -8.10
N GLY A 296 49.00 -3.55 -7.80
CA GLY A 296 49.76 -2.64 -8.66
C GLY A 296 48.95 -1.99 -9.79
N LEU A 297 47.67 -2.35 -9.94
CA LEU A 297 46.75 -1.74 -10.89
C LEU A 297 46.05 -0.53 -10.26
N GLU A 298 46.04 0.60 -10.96
CA GLU A 298 45.22 1.77 -10.64
C GLU A 298 44.05 1.82 -11.63
N TRP A 299 42.83 1.95 -11.14
CA TRP A 299 41.65 2.15 -11.97
C TRP A 299 40.82 3.31 -11.41
N ASN A 300 40.75 4.42 -12.12
CA ASN A 300 39.89 5.57 -11.83
C ASN A 300 39.35 6.18 -13.12
N GLU A 301 38.42 7.13 -12.99
CA GLU A 301 37.81 7.81 -14.14
C GLU A 301 38.83 8.59 -15.01
N THR A 302 40.09 8.71 -14.57
CA THR A 302 41.18 9.40 -15.29
C THR A 302 42.32 8.47 -15.77
N SER A 303 42.21 7.15 -15.59
CA SER A 303 43.27 6.17 -15.95
C SER A 303 43.38 5.93 -17.47
N SER A 304 44.47 5.31 -17.94
CA SER A 304 44.73 5.01 -19.37
C SER A 304 45.43 3.65 -19.56
N PRO A 305 45.19 2.86 -20.64
CA PRO A 305 44.27 3.14 -21.75
C PRO A 305 42.79 3.09 -21.32
N PHE A 306 42.05 4.11 -21.76
CA PHE A 306 40.81 4.68 -21.21
C PHE A 306 39.79 3.81 -20.46
N PRO A 307 39.44 4.27 -19.25
CA PRO A 307 38.09 4.35 -18.66
C PRO A 307 37.33 5.65 -19.01
N GLY A 308 37.53 6.26 -20.18
CA GLY A 308 36.93 7.56 -20.54
C GLY A 308 36.31 7.69 -21.95
N ASP A 309 36.52 6.75 -22.87
CA ASP A 309 35.94 6.84 -24.22
C ASP A 309 34.90 5.77 -24.54
N LYS A 310 34.87 4.63 -23.83
CA LYS A 310 33.91 3.54 -24.07
C LYS A 310 33.88 2.54 -22.92
N PRO A 311 32.70 2.10 -22.42
CA PRO A 311 32.61 1.01 -21.45
C PRO A 311 33.21 -0.28 -22.02
N TYR A 312 33.93 -1.04 -21.19
CA TYR A 312 34.60 -2.24 -21.65
C TYR A 312 33.64 -3.29 -22.24
N LEU A 313 32.44 -3.44 -21.67
CA LEU A 313 31.39 -4.30 -22.21
C LEU A 313 30.94 -3.87 -23.62
N VAL A 314 30.80 -2.55 -23.85
CA VAL A 314 30.49 -2.00 -25.19
C VAL A 314 31.63 -2.33 -26.16
N ASN A 315 32.89 -2.24 -25.73
CA ASN A 315 34.04 -2.60 -26.55
C ASN A 315 34.03 -4.08 -26.95
N ILE A 316 33.66 -5.00 -26.05
CA ILE A 316 33.48 -6.43 -26.36
C ILE A 316 32.40 -6.63 -27.43
N TYR A 317 31.25 -5.96 -27.30
CA TYR A 317 30.18 -6.09 -28.29
C TYR A 317 30.57 -5.58 -29.68
N GLU A 318 31.36 -4.52 -29.76
CA GLU A 318 31.77 -3.94 -31.05
C GLU A 318 32.96 -4.64 -31.71
N GLN A 319 33.97 -5.03 -30.93
CA GLN A 319 35.23 -5.58 -31.45
C GLN A 319 35.29 -7.12 -31.39
N GLY A 320 34.28 -7.75 -30.77
CA GLY A 320 34.19 -9.19 -30.67
C GLY A 320 35.27 -9.80 -29.78
N GLU A 321 35.71 -11.01 -30.16
CA GLU A 321 36.73 -11.78 -29.42
C GLU A 321 38.07 -11.04 -29.28
N ALA A 322 38.39 -10.11 -30.19
CA ALA A 322 39.62 -9.32 -30.15
C ALA A 322 39.69 -8.35 -28.96
N ALA A 323 38.54 -7.99 -28.35
CA ALA A 323 38.49 -7.16 -27.15
C ALA A 323 38.54 -7.95 -25.84
N MET A 324 38.51 -9.30 -25.89
CA MET A 324 38.57 -10.11 -24.68
C MET A 324 39.95 -10.05 -24.01
N PRO A 325 40.02 -10.10 -22.66
CA PRO A 325 41.28 -10.16 -21.95
C PRO A 325 42.03 -11.48 -22.13
N ASN A 326 43.36 -11.41 -22.07
CA ASN A 326 44.19 -12.61 -22.13
C ASN A 326 44.29 -13.29 -20.76
N TYR A 327 43.54 -14.37 -20.59
CA TYR A 327 43.53 -15.17 -19.35
C TYR A 327 44.93 -15.66 -18.95
N THR A 328 45.76 -16.11 -19.89
CA THR A 328 47.11 -16.63 -19.57
C THR A 328 48.03 -15.50 -19.11
N ALA A 329 47.96 -14.34 -19.75
CA ALA A 329 48.71 -13.16 -19.33
C ALA A 329 48.30 -12.73 -17.91
N ALA A 330 47.00 -12.76 -17.61
CA ALA A 330 46.49 -12.46 -16.28
C ALA A 330 47.01 -13.43 -15.21
N MET A 331 47.09 -14.73 -15.50
CA MET A 331 47.64 -15.71 -14.55
C MET A 331 49.12 -15.47 -14.26
N ASN A 332 49.87 -14.93 -15.22
CA ASN A 332 51.27 -14.56 -15.05
C ASN A 332 51.47 -13.18 -14.41
N ASN A 333 50.39 -12.41 -14.17
CA ASN A 333 50.43 -11.03 -13.70
C ASN A 333 49.45 -10.81 -12.53
N ASN A 334 49.57 -11.62 -11.48
CA ASN A 334 48.81 -11.48 -10.23
C ASN A 334 47.28 -11.44 -10.39
N GLY A 335 46.75 -12.04 -11.45
CA GLY A 335 45.32 -12.22 -11.69
C GLY A 335 44.66 -11.24 -12.68
N TRP A 336 45.38 -10.24 -13.20
CA TRP A 336 44.85 -9.25 -14.15
C TRP A 336 45.70 -9.11 -15.41
N ASP A 337 45.06 -8.88 -16.56
CA ASP A 337 45.70 -8.79 -17.87
C ASP A 337 46.39 -7.42 -18.06
N PRO A 338 47.72 -7.37 -18.26
CA PRO A 338 48.46 -6.11 -18.41
C PRO A 338 48.08 -5.29 -19.65
N THR A 339 47.40 -5.89 -20.62
CA THR A 339 46.97 -5.20 -21.85
C THR A 339 45.64 -4.50 -21.66
N THR A 340 44.66 -5.21 -21.10
CA THR A 340 43.28 -4.72 -20.96
C THR A 340 42.99 -4.11 -19.60
N LEU A 341 43.89 -4.31 -18.63
CA LEU A 341 43.74 -3.89 -17.24
C LEU A 341 42.52 -4.51 -16.52
N THR A 342 42.06 -5.68 -16.99
CA THR A 342 40.89 -6.37 -16.42
C THR A 342 41.25 -7.72 -15.79
N TRP A 343 40.36 -8.23 -14.95
CA TRP A 343 40.48 -9.48 -14.22
C TRP A 343 39.62 -10.57 -14.87
N PRO A 344 40.18 -11.43 -15.74
CA PRO A 344 39.42 -12.48 -16.39
C PRO A 344 39.11 -13.63 -15.44
N ALA A 345 37.89 -14.16 -15.52
CA ALA A 345 37.46 -15.40 -14.88
C ALA A 345 36.56 -16.21 -15.80
N LYS A 346 36.68 -17.54 -15.76
CA LYS A 346 35.89 -18.42 -16.64
C LYS A 346 34.61 -18.87 -15.95
N LEU A 347 33.53 -19.05 -16.72
CA LEU A 347 32.31 -19.65 -16.18
C LEU A 347 32.61 -21.01 -15.55
N GLY A 348 32.03 -21.25 -14.37
CA GLY A 348 32.22 -22.46 -13.58
C GLY A 348 33.44 -22.44 -12.66
N GLU A 349 34.33 -21.45 -12.75
CA GLU A 349 35.39 -21.27 -11.76
C GLU A 349 34.81 -21.01 -10.36
N VAL A 350 35.50 -21.52 -9.34
CA VAL A 350 35.28 -21.15 -7.95
C VAL A 350 36.51 -20.37 -7.50
N LEU A 351 36.34 -19.06 -7.38
CA LEU A 351 37.39 -18.15 -6.96
C LEU A 351 37.39 -18.03 -5.44
N GLU A 352 38.55 -18.13 -4.83
CA GLU A 352 38.78 -17.69 -3.46
C GLU A 352 39.54 -16.36 -3.51
N ILE A 353 38.85 -15.27 -3.21
CA ILE A 353 39.41 -13.91 -3.29
C ILE A 353 39.75 -13.45 -1.89
N VAL A 354 41.02 -13.17 -1.64
CA VAL A 354 41.54 -12.78 -0.33
C VAL A 354 42.00 -11.32 -0.41
N TRP A 355 41.24 -10.43 0.21
CA TRP A 355 41.57 -9.01 0.30
C TRP A 355 42.48 -8.78 1.49
N HIS A 356 43.63 -8.16 1.27
CA HIS A 356 44.56 -7.75 2.32
C HIS A 356 44.46 -6.26 2.60
N ASN A 357 44.35 -5.94 3.88
CA ASN A 357 44.51 -4.58 4.37
C ASN A 357 45.99 -4.34 4.62
N THR A 358 46.59 -3.34 3.96
CA THR A 358 48.04 -3.11 4.02
C THR A 358 48.37 -1.72 4.57
N GLY A 359 49.50 -1.61 5.26
CA GLY A 359 49.97 -0.32 5.78
C GLY A 359 50.32 0.65 4.66
N SER A 360 49.75 1.86 4.70
CA SER A 360 49.98 2.91 3.70
C SER A 360 51.47 3.19 3.46
N LEU A 361 51.84 3.32 2.18
CA LEU A 361 53.17 3.69 1.71
C LEU A 361 53.36 5.21 1.66
N VAL A 362 52.27 5.99 1.78
CA VAL A 362 52.33 7.45 1.83
C VAL A 362 53.22 7.89 2.99
N ASN A 363 54.31 8.61 2.66
CA ASN A 363 55.30 9.08 3.62
C ASN A 363 55.86 7.99 4.55
N ASN A 364 55.86 6.71 4.11
CA ASN A 364 56.24 5.56 4.93
C ASN A 364 55.45 5.48 6.26
N GLY A 365 54.19 5.94 6.25
CA GLY A 365 53.41 6.21 7.46
C GLY A 365 52.72 4.99 8.08
N GLY A 366 52.49 3.93 7.31
CA GLY A 366 51.94 2.65 7.78
C GLY A 366 50.49 2.71 8.28
N GLY A 367 49.75 3.78 7.96
CA GLY A 367 48.35 3.94 8.35
C GLY A 367 47.45 2.87 7.73
N VAL A 368 46.43 2.44 8.47
CA VAL A 368 45.48 1.40 8.05
C VAL A 368 44.05 1.93 8.24
N ASP A 369 43.20 1.72 7.25
CA ASP A 369 41.79 2.10 7.26
C ASP A 369 40.90 0.85 7.10
N PHE A 370 39.61 0.96 7.34
CA PHE A 370 38.65 -0.10 6.97
C PHE A 370 38.14 0.14 5.54
N HIS A 371 37.71 -0.93 4.87
CA HIS A 371 37.27 -0.86 3.47
C HIS A 371 36.05 -1.76 3.25
N PRO A 372 34.82 -1.22 3.16
CA PRO A 372 33.70 -1.97 2.63
C PRO A 372 33.98 -2.24 1.16
N PHE A 373 34.03 -3.50 0.75
CA PHE A 373 34.19 -3.89 -0.64
C PHE A 373 32.86 -4.42 -1.18
N HIS A 374 32.45 -3.87 -2.32
CA HIS A 374 31.23 -4.23 -3.03
C HIS A 374 31.59 -4.93 -4.35
N ALA A 375 30.90 -6.03 -4.66
CA ALA A 375 30.99 -6.71 -5.94
C ALA A 375 29.68 -6.60 -6.71
N HIS A 376 29.77 -6.14 -7.95
CA HIS A 376 28.69 -6.19 -8.93
C HIS A 376 28.56 -7.61 -9.50
N GLY A 377 27.42 -7.91 -10.12
CA GLY A 377 27.18 -9.23 -10.69
C GLY A 377 26.81 -10.27 -9.63
N GLY A 378 27.33 -11.49 -9.80
CA GLY A 378 27.06 -12.60 -8.89
C GLY A 378 27.58 -12.36 -7.46
N HIS A 379 26.73 -12.64 -6.47
CA HIS A 379 27.08 -12.51 -5.06
C HIS A 379 28.07 -13.58 -4.60
N PHE A 380 28.90 -13.23 -3.62
CA PHE A 380 29.93 -14.09 -3.04
C PHE A 380 29.53 -14.60 -1.65
N TRP A 381 30.14 -15.70 -1.22
CA TRP A 381 30.09 -16.16 0.16
C TRP A 381 31.19 -15.49 0.98
N ASP A 382 30.82 -14.79 2.04
CA ASP A 382 31.78 -14.20 2.99
C ASP A 382 32.33 -15.30 3.90
N ILE A 383 33.54 -15.77 3.59
CA ILE A 383 34.16 -16.87 4.33
C ILE A 383 34.94 -16.38 5.55
N GLY A 384 34.86 -15.08 5.87
CA GLY A 384 35.30 -14.51 7.13
C GLY A 384 36.45 -13.50 7.01
N SER A 385 36.87 -13.00 8.17
CA SER A 385 37.96 -12.03 8.31
C SER A 385 38.91 -12.37 9.45
N GLY A 386 40.06 -11.67 9.48
CA GLY A 386 41.02 -11.80 10.57
C GLY A 386 42.14 -10.76 10.54
N ASN A 387 42.87 -10.70 11.65
CA ASN A 387 44.03 -9.84 11.83
C ASN A 387 45.27 -10.42 11.11
N GLY A 388 46.13 -9.57 10.59
CA GLY A 388 47.40 -9.95 9.97
C GLY A 388 47.23 -10.60 8.59
N THR A 389 47.85 -11.76 8.39
CA THR A 389 47.88 -12.46 7.08
C THR A 389 46.91 -13.64 7.07
N TYR A 390 46.26 -13.87 5.93
CA TYR A 390 45.30 -14.96 5.76
C TYR A 390 45.98 -16.34 5.87
N ASN A 391 45.34 -17.25 6.59
CA ASN A 391 45.68 -18.67 6.64
C ASN A 391 44.43 -19.49 6.30
N GLN A 392 44.44 -20.15 5.13
CA GLN A 392 43.30 -20.91 4.63
C GLN A 392 42.94 -22.07 5.58
N ALA A 393 43.92 -22.81 6.11
CA ALA A 393 43.66 -23.96 6.97
C ALA A 393 43.00 -23.55 8.30
N GLU A 394 43.46 -22.44 8.89
CA GLU A 394 42.85 -21.87 10.09
C GLU A 394 41.43 -21.37 9.83
N ASN A 395 41.18 -20.80 8.65
CA ASN A 395 39.85 -20.32 8.29
C ASN A 395 38.87 -21.47 8.01
N GLU A 396 39.32 -22.52 7.31
CA GLU A 396 38.53 -23.73 7.06
C GLU A 396 38.12 -24.42 8.36
N GLU A 397 38.96 -24.36 9.40
CA GLU A 397 38.61 -24.88 10.72
C GLU A 397 37.39 -24.15 11.31
N LYS A 398 37.31 -22.82 11.15
CA LYS A 398 36.17 -22.01 11.62
C LYS A 398 34.90 -22.31 10.81
N LEU A 399 35.04 -22.61 9.53
CA LEU A 399 33.91 -22.88 8.62
C LEU A 399 33.25 -24.25 8.83
N LYS A 400 33.89 -25.19 9.56
CA LYS A 400 33.33 -26.54 9.77
C LYS A 400 31.90 -26.57 10.33
N ASN A 401 31.54 -25.57 11.14
CA ASN A 401 30.23 -25.46 11.79
C ASN A 401 29.48 -24.18 11.41
N TYR A 402 29.88 -23.51 10.33
CA TYR A 402 29.27 -22.26 9.90
C TYR A 402 29.03 -22.31 8.39
N ASN A 403 27.79 -22.13 7.96
CA ASN A 403 27.46 -21.98 6.55
C ASN A 403 27.26 -20.49 6.20
N PRO A 404 28.17 -19.85 5.45
CA PRO A 404 28.07 -18.43 5.16
C PRO A 404 26.85 -18.09 4.30
N VAL A 405 26.25 -16.93 4.55
CA VAL A 405 25.29 -16.32 3.62
C VAL A 405 25.99 -15.77 2.37
N LYS A 406 25.23 -15.64 1.27
CA LYS A 406 25.70 -14.82 0.14
C LYS A 406 25.59 -13.34 0.51
N ARG A 407 26.58 -12.57 0.09
CA ARG A 407 26.73 -11.13 0.32
C ARG A 407 27.18 -10.49 -0.99
N ASP A 408 26.93 -9.20 -1.13
CA ASP A 408 27.59 -8.39 -2.16
C ASP A 408 28.48 -7.31 -1.56
N THR A 409 28.37 -7.02 -0.25
CA THR A 409 29.19 -6.00 0.42
C THR A 409 29.65 -6.45 1.80
N THR A 410 30.97 -6.49 2.01
CA THR A 410 31.57 -6.86 3.32
C THR A 410 32.76 -5.98 3.66
N ASN A 411 33.04 -5.83 4.96
CA ASN A 411 34.10 -4.95 5.45
C ASN A 411 35.44 -5.69 5.50
N LEU A 412 36.44 -5.22 4.76
CA LEU A 412 37.83 -5.45 5.12
C LEU A 412 38.16 -4.56 6.32
N TYR A 413 38.16 -5.15 7.52
CA TYR A 413 38.39 -4.42 8.76
C TYR A 413 39.85 -4.00 8.94
N ARG A 414 40.06 -3.00 9.79
CA ARG A 414 41.35 -2.73 10.41
C ARG A 414 41.36 -3.26 11.85
N TYR A 415 42.47 -3.85 12.26
CA TYR A 415 42.66 -4.39 13.62
C TYR A 415 43.58 -3.50 14.48
N GLY A 416 44.12 -2.44 13.86
CA GLY A 416 44.91 -1.39 14.49
C GLY A 416 44.96 -0.18 13.57
N GLU A 417 45.36 0.98 14.12
CA GLU A 417 45.43 2.23 13.35
C GLU A 417 46.65 2.30 12.43
N LYS A 418 47.68 1.51 12.75
CA LYS A 418 48.95 1.46 12.02
C LYS A 418 49.54 0.05 12.02
N THR A 419 50.34 -0.22 11.00
CA THR A 419 51.23 -1.38 10.87
C THR A 419 52.55 -0.93 10.24
N THR A 420 53.48 -1.85 9.99
CA THR A 420 54.67 -1.56 9.18
C THR A 420 54.26 -1.18 7.76
N SER A 421 54.83 -0.11 7.20
CA SER A 421 54.51 0.33 5.84
C SER A 421 54.69 -0.81 4.82
N GLY A 422 53.65 -1.06 4.01
CA GLY A 422 53.59 -2.17 3.06
C GLY A 422 53.30 -3.56 3.64
N ALA A 423 53.19 -3.72 4.97
CA ALA A 423 52.87 -5.01 5.58
C ALA A 423 51.35 -5.24 5.70
N ASN A 424 50.96 -6.51 5.69
CA ASN A 424 49.57 -6.93 5.93
C ASN A 424 49.17 -6.67 7.39
N ALA A 425 47.98 -6.10 7.58
CA ALA A 425 47.38 -5.79 8.88
C ALA A 425 46.03 -6.47 9.11
N GLY A 426 45.43 -7.03 8.08
CA GLY A 426 44.16 -7.73 8.17
C GLY A 426 43.75 -8.33 6.84
N TRP A 427 42.74 -9.18 6.87
CA TRP A 427 42.21 -9.83 5.68
C TRP A 427 40.70 -10.04 5.75
N ARG A 428 40.08 -10.13 4.57
CA ARG A 428 38.71 -10.58 4.32
C ARG A 428 38.75 -11.54 3.14
N ALA A 429 38.14 -12.70 3.26
CA ALA A 429 38.15 -13.70 2.21
C ALA A 429 36.75 -14.03 1.71
N TRP A 430 36.62 -14.22 0.41
CA TRP A 430 35.37 -14.55 -0.27
C TRP A 430 35.50 -15.82 -1.07
N ARG A 431 34.41 -16.57 -1.23
CA ARG A 431 34.26 -17.54 -2.32
C ARG A 431 33.23 -17.03 -3.32
N LEU A 432 33.56 -17.07 -4.59
CA LEU A 432 32.67 -16.69 -5.68
C LEU A 432 32.63 -17.81 -6.71
N ARG A 433 31.44 -18.28 -7.05
CA ARG A 433 31.23 -19.16 -8.20
C ARG A 433 30.87 -18.29 -9.39
N VAL A 434 31.64 -18.40 -10.46
CA VAL A 434 31.48 -17.57 -11.65
C VAL A 434 30.34 -18.13 -12.50
N GLU A 435 29.14 -17.60 -12.31
CA GLU A 435 27.91 -18.03 -13.00
C GLU A 435 27.32 -16.93 -13.89
N ASP A 436 27.56 -15.67 -13.52
CA ASP A 436 27.00 -14.50 -14.21
C ASP A 436 28.03 -13.94 -15.19
N ALA A 437 27.87 -14.27 -16.48
CA ALA A 437 28.73 -13.75 -17.53
C ALA A 437 28.52 -12.24 -17.71
N GLY A 438 29.61 -11.49 -17.93
CA GLY A 438 29.55 -10.06 -18.12
C GLY A 438 30.83 -9.34 -17.72
N VAL A 439 30.74 -8.01 -17.65
CA VAL A 439 31.79 -7.13 -17.18
C VAL A 439 31.31 -6.46 -15.91
N TRP A 440 31.95 -6.79 -14.79
CA TRP A 440 31.49 -6.44 -13.44
C TRP A 440 32.56 -5.68 -12.70
N MET A 441 32.17 -4.65 -11.95
CA MET A 441 33.10 -3.93 -11.10
C MET A 441 33.16 -4.53 -9.69
N ILE A 442 34.34 -4.56 -9.10
CA ILE A 442 34.52 -4.80 -7.66
C ILE A 442 35.32 -3.64 -7.09
N HIS A 443 34.75 -2.93 -6.13
CA HIS A 443 35.32 -1.68 -5.65
C HIS A 443 35.11 -1.44 -4.16
N CYS A 444 35.96 -0.59 -3.58
CA CYS A 444 35.71 -0.07 -2.25
C CYS A 444 34.50 0.88 -2.30
N HIS A 445 33.60 0.73 -1.35
CA HIS A 445 32.40 1.54 -1.20
C HIS A 445 32.63 2.77 -0.31
N ILE A 446 33.88 3.06 0.07
CA ILE A 446 34.25 4.41 0.48
C ILE A 446 34.45 5.24 -0.79
N LEU A 447 33.56 6.21 -1.03
CA LEU A 447 33.52 6.99 -2.28
C LEU A 447 34.85 7.71 -2.55
N GLN A 448 35.50 8.25 -1.51
CA GLN A 448 36.81 8.87 -1.63
C GLN A 448 37.86 7.87 -2.14
N HIS A 449 37.86 6.65 -1.61
CA HIS A 449 38.80 5.60 -1.99
C HIS A 449 38.54 5.13 -3.42
N MET A 450 37.27 5.01 -3.81
CA MET A 450 36.87 4.70 -5.19
C MET A 450 37.40 5.76 -6.17
N VAL A 451 37.17 7.06 -5.89
CA VAL A 451 37.70 8.18 -6.71
C VAL A 451 39.23 8.16 -6.77
N MET A 452 39.90 7.80 -5.68
CA MET A 452 41.35 7.66 -5.59
C MET A 452 41.91 6.38 -6.27
N GLY A 453 41.06 5.49 -6.80
CA GLY A 453 41.49 4.35 -7.62
C GLY A 453 41.24 2.95 -7.05
N MET A 454 40.50 2.82 -5.94
CA MET A 454 40.31 1.55 -5.23
C MET A 454 39.20 0.68 -5.84
N GLN A 455 39.38 0.28 -7.10
CA GLN A 455 38.38 -0.47 -7.88
C GLN A 455 39.05 -1.37 -8.93
N THR A 456 38.32 -2.37 -9.39
CA THR A 456 38.77 -3.37 -10.37
C THR A 456 37.63 -3.75 -11.30
N VAL A 457 37.95 -4.05 -12.57
CA VAL A 457 36.97 -4.52 -13.56
C VAL A 457 37.24 -5.99 -13.88
N TRP A 458 36.22 -6.81 -13.72
CA TRP A 458 36.25 -8.26 -13.91
C TRP A 458 35.48 -8.64 -15.16
N VAL A 459 36.06 -9.53 -15.95
CA VAL A 459 35.44 -10.07 -17.16
C VAL A 459 35.14 -11.53 -16.90
N MET A 460 33.88 -11.85 -16.69
CA MET A 460 33.41 -13.18 -16.33
C MET A 460 32.80 -13.87 -17.55
N GLY A 461 33.36 -15.02 -17.94
CA GLY A 461 32.95 -15.79 -19.11
C GLY A 461 33.80 -15.55 -20.36
N ASP A 462 33.63 -16.42 -21.36
CA ASP A 462 34.25 -16.27 -22.68
C ASP A 462 33.39 -15.36 -23.57
N TYR A 463 33.92 -14.95 -24.74
CA TYR A 463 33.20 -14.08 -25.67
C TYR A 463 31.78 -14.59 -25.99
N LYS A 464 31.64 -15.89 -26.27
CA LYS A 464 30.33 -16.51 -26.58
C LYS A 464 29.30 -16.39 -25.45
N ASP A 465 29.75 -16.29 -24.20
CA ASP A 465 28.89 -16.20 -23.02
C ASP A 465 28.44 -14.75 -22.81
N ILE A 466 29.31 -13.79 -23.12
CA ILE A 466 29.07 -12.34 -22.98
C ILE A 466 28.32 -11.76 -24.20
N ALA A 467 28.65 -12.21 -25.41
CA ALA A 467 28.19 -11.61 -26.67
C ALA A 467 26.70 -11.79 -26.96
N VAL A 468 25.99 -12.56 -26.14
CA VAL A 468 24.54 -12.77 -26.28
C VAL A 468 23.82 -11.54 -25.75
N LEU A 469 23.50 -10.59 -26.64
CA LEU A 469 22.57 -9.51 -26.33
C LEU A 469 21.17 -10.12 -26.11
N PRO A 470 20.56 -9.99 -24.92
CA PRO A 470 19.30 -10.64 -24.59
C PRO A 470 18.10 -10.19 -25.46
N LEU A 471 18.17 -9.05 -26.16
CA LEU A 471 17.03 -8.42 -26.84
C LEU A 471 17.39 -7.74 -28.18
N LEU A 472 16.39 -7.67 -29.08
CA LEU A 472 16.51 -7.13 -30.45
C LEU A 472 16.67 -5.59 -30.53
N ASP A 473 16.38 -4.84 -29.45
CA ASP A 473 16.30 -3.37 -29.47
C ASP A 473 17.42 -2.65 -28.67
N THR A 474 18.50 -3.35 -28.27
CA THR A 474 19.57 -2.77 -27.44
C THR A 474 20.60 -1.96 -28.24
N ALA A 475 20.35 -1.64 -29.50
CA ALA A 475 21.33 -0.95 -30.37
C ALA A 475 21.76 0.42 -29.83
N GLY A 476 20.84 1.16 -29.19
CA GLY A 476 21.17 2.47 -28.63
C GLY A 476 22.04 2.41 -27.36
N TYR A 477 22.15 1.25 -26.70
CA TYR A 477 23.12 1.08 -25.61
C TYR A 477 24.58 1.16 -26.11
N LEU A 478 24.86 0.74 -27.34
CA LEU A 478 26.22 0.81 -27.89
C LEU A 478 26.67 2.27 -28.13
N GLN A 479 25.74 3.22 -28.20
CA GLN A 479 26.00 4.63 -28.46
C GLN A 479 25.92 5.48 -27.18
N PHE A 480 26.93 6.31 -26.94
CA PHE A 480 26.89 7.30 -25.86
C PHE A 480 25.67 8.24 -26.00
N GLY A 481 24.81 8.27 -24.97
CA GLY A 481 23.57 9.05 -24.98
C GLY A 481 22.44 8.48 -25.84
N GLY A 482 22.59 7.26 -26.35
CA GLY A 482 21.52 6.49 -27.01
C GLY A 482 20.58 5.82 -26.01
N ASN A 483 19.45 5.32 -26.52
CA ASN A 483 18.39 4.74 -25.72
C ASN A 483 18.48 3.20 -25.77
N SER A 484 18.38 2.51 -24.64
CA SER A 484 18.44 1.04 -24.54
C SER A 484 17.13 0.35 -24.96
N THR A 485 15.96 0.97 -24.71
CA THR A 485 14.65 0.51 -25.19
C THR A 485 13.69 1.69 -25.42
N GLY A 486 13.41 2.03 -26.67
CA GLY A 486 12.47 3.12 -27.00
C GLY A 486 13.15 4.38 -27.55
N ASN A 487 12.43 5.06 -28.40
CA ASN A 487 12.69 6.24 -29.21
C ASN A 487 12.34 7.64 -28.69
N SER A 488 12.75 8.71 -29.41
CA SER A 488 11.95 9.96 -29.45
C SER A 488 10.67 9.81 -30.29
N THR A 489 10.56 8.74 -31.08
CA THR A 489 9.41 8.38 -31.93
C THR A 489 8.69 7.09 -31.51
N ASP A 490 9.28 6.30 -30.61
CA ASP A 490 8.73 5.04 -30.08
C ASP A 490 8.73 5.06 -28.55
N ALA A 491 7.57 5.01 -27.91
CA ALA A 491 7.52 4.94 -26.44
C ALA A 491 8.09 3.58 -25.96
N PRO A 492 8.76 3.53 -24.80
CA PRO A 492 9.21 2.27 -24.20
C PRO A 492 8.02 1.32 -23.96
N THR A 493 8.34 0.06 -23.67
CA THR A 493 7.56 -1.18 -23.45
C THR A 493 6.25 -1.07 -22.63
N ALA A 494 5.72 0.10 -22.33
CA ALA A 494 4.38 0.33 -21.81
C ALA A 494 3.29 -0.15 -22.79
N ILE A 495 3.51 -0.06 -24.10
CA ILE A 495 2.58 -0.61 -25.11
C ILE A 495 2.62 -2.14 -25.09
N LEU A 496 3.80 -2.75 -25.05
CA LEU A 496 3.97 -4.20 -24.93
C LEU A 496 3.49 -4.74 -23.58
N TYR A 497 3.67 -4.01 -22.48
CA TYR A 497 3.08 -4.34 -21.19
C TYR A 497 1.56 -4.24 -21.22
N GLY A 498 1.00 -3.19 -21.83
CA GLY A 498 -0.45 -3.05 -22.00
C GLY A 498 -1.05 -4.17 -22.86
N VAL A 499 -0.41 -4.50 -23.98
CA VAL A 499 -0.81 -5.59 -24.88
C VAL A 499 -0.60 -6.96 -24.22
N GLY A 500 0.53 -7.18 -23.57
CA GLY A 500 0.85 -8.42 -22.84
C GLY A 500 -0.09 -8.64 -21.66
N ARG A 501 -0.40 -7.60 -20.89
CA ARG A 501 -1.40 -7.65 -19.81
C ARG A 501 -2.81 -7.87 -20.36
N ALA A 502 -3.16 -7.27 -21.50
CA ALA A 502 -4.42 -7.55 -22.17
C ALA A 502 -4.51 -9.02 -22.63
N ALA A 503 -3.46 -9.55 -23.25
CA ALA A 503 -3.37 -10.94 -23.66
C ALA A 503 -3.44 -11.89 -22.46
N TYR A 504 -2.70 -11.60 -21.38
CA TYR A 504 -2.78 -12.33 -20.12
C TYR A 504 -4.20 -12.34 -19.58
N ASN A 505 -4.83 -11.18 -19.46
CA ASN A 505 -6.17 -11.03 -18.89
C ASN A 505 -7.26 -11.78 -19.66
N ILE A 506 -7.12 -11.90 -20.99
CA ILE A 506 -8.05 -12.64 -21.84
C ILE A 506 -7.76 -14.14 -21.81
N TYR A 507 -6.52 -14.55 -22.03
CA TYR A 507 -6.18 -15.93 -22.36
C TYR A 507 -5.62 -16.75 -21.20
N PHE A 508 -4.97 -16.10 -20.23
CA PHE A 508 -4.20 -16.79 -19.18
C PHE A 508 -4.73 -16.54 -17.78
N HIS A 509 -5.40 -15.42 -17.54
CA HIS A 509 -5.92 -15.05 -16.22
C HIS A 509 -6.88 -16.13 -15.68
N PRO A 510 -6.82 -16.45 -14.37
CA PRO A 510 -7.65 -17.51 -13.78
C PRO A 510 -9.17 -17.36 -14.05
N LEU A 511 -9.64 -16.11 -14.11
CA LEU A 511 -11.05 -15.79 -14.39
C LEU A 511 -11.44 -15.83 -15.89
N ARG A 512 -10.55 -16.26 -16.81
CA ARG A 512 -10.83 -16.30 -18.26
C ARG A 512 -12.06 -17.13 -18.65
N HIS A 513 -12.44 -18.09 -17.82
CA HIS A 513 -13.57 -18.99 -18.05
C HIS A 513 -14.93 -18.39 -17.64
N TYR A 514 -14.93 -17.24 -16.95
CA TYR A 514 -16.15 -16.52 -16.61
C TYR A 514 -16.59 -15.60 -17.76
N PRO A 515 -17.89 -15.57 -18.11
CA PRO A 515 -18.38 -14.79 -19.24
C PRO A 515 -18.37 -13.30 -18.91
N GLY A 516 -18.20 -12.45 -19.91
CA GLY A 516 -18.24 -10.98 -19.77
C GLY A 516 -17.62 -10.25 -20.96
N PRO A 517 -17.76 -8.92 -21.04
CA PRO A 517 -17.19 -8.13 -22.13
C PRO A 517 -15.66 -8.20 -22.14
N ARG A 518 -15.06 -8.48 -23.30
CA ARG A 518 -13.60 -8.58 -23.45
C ARG A 518 -12.85 -7.33 -22.97
N LEU A 519 -13.34 -6.13 -23.29
CA LEU A 519 -12.71 -4.88 -22.85
C LEU A 519 -12.69 -4.72 -21.33
N TRP A 520 -13.71 -5.24 -20.64
CA TRP A 520 -13.81 -5.22 -19.17
C TRP A 520 -12.93 -6.31 -18.55
N ALA A 521 -12.77 -7.45 -19.23
CA ALA A 521 -11.80 -8.46 -18.84
C ALA A 521 -10.35 -7.96 -19.00
N ILE A 522 -10.05 -7.15 -20.02
CA ILE A 522 -8.72 -6.57 -20.26
C ILE A 522 -8.36 -5.54 -19.19
N SER A 523 -9.28 -4.63 -18.87
CA SER A 523 -9.00 -3.46 -18.04
C SER A 523 -10.21 -3.03 -17.23
N ARG A 524 -9.96 -2.42 -16.07
CA ARG A 524 -10.96 -1.77 -15.21
C ARG A 524 -11.40 -0.40 -15.72
N LEU A 525 -10.76 0.13 -16.78
CA LEU A 525 -11.06 1.46 -17.31
C LEU A 525 -12.53 1.61 -17.77
N PRO A 526 -13.14 0.68 -18.53
CA PRO A 526 -14.54 0.77 -18.91
C PRO A 526 -15.49 0.81 -17.71
N TRP A 527 -15.21 -0.01 -16.68
CA TRP A 527 -15.96 -0.01 -15.42
C TRP A 527 -15.93 1.39 -14.78
N ASN A 528 -14.74 1.97 -14.66
CA ASN A 528 -14.53 3.28 -14.06
C ASN A 528 -15.22 4.41 -14.85
N LEU A 529 -15.11 4.41 -16.18
CA LEU A 529 -15.73 5.42 -17.04
C LEU A 529 -17.26 5.40 -16.95
N VAL A 530 -17.87 4.21 -16.85
CA VAL A 530 -19.32 4.06 -16.69
C VAL A 530 -19.76 4.43 -15.26
N ASN A 531 -18.93 4.13 -14.26
CA ASN A 531 -19.16 4.48 -12.86
C ASN A 531 -19.13 6.01 -12.64
N LEU A 532 -18.16 6.71 -13.22
CA LEU A 532 -18.06 8.18 -13.15
C LEU A 532 -19.29 8.90 -13.74
N LYS A 533 -20.00 8.25 -14.69
CA LYS A 533 -21.27 8.74 -15.26
C LYS A 533 -22.50 8.39 -14.42
N GLY A 534 -22.34 7.62 -13.35
CA GLY A 534 -23.44 7.15 -12.50
C GLY A 534 -24.35 6.13 -13.21
N SER A 535 -23.81 5.35 -14.14
CA SER A 535 -24.58 4.41 -14.98
C SER A 535 -24.16 2.95 -14.79
N LEU A 536 -23.24 2.68 -13.86
CA LEU A 536 -22.62 1.35 -13.70
C LEU A 536 -23.64 0.27 -13.32
N ALA A 537 -24.55 0.55 -12.39
CA ALA A 537 -25.53 -0.44 -11.96
C ALA A 537 -26.48 -0.86 -13.09
N PHE A 538 -26.92 0.08 -13.93
CA PHE A 538 -27.71 -0.23 -15.12
C PHE A 538 -26.91 -1.04 -16.12
N ARG A 539 -25.64 -0.66 -16.35
CA ARG A 539 -24.78 -1.40 -17.27
C ARG A 539 -24.51 -2.83 -16.80
N ILE A 540 -24.24 -3.05 -15.52
CA ILE A 540 -24.04 -4.39 -14.96
C ILE A 540 -25.32 -5.23 -15.07
N ARG A 541 -26.51 -4.62 -14.92
CA ARG A 541 -27.79 -5.31 -15.19
C ARG A 541 -27.89 -5.80 -16.64
N GLU A 542 -27.62 -4.93 -17.61
CA GLU A 542 -27.59 -5.32 -19.03
C GLU A 542 -26.57 -6.44 -19.29
N LEU A 543 -25.41 -6.39 -18.63
CA LEU A 543 -24.42 -7.45 -18.74
C LEU A 543 -24.92 -8.78 -18.18
N HIS A 544 -25.67 -8.78 -17.07
CA HIS A 544 -26.28 -10.00 -16.55
C HIS A 544 -27.39 -10.55 -17.46
N GLU A 545 -28.17 -9.68 -18.11
CA GLU A 545 -29.14 -10.09 -19.14
C GLU A 545 -28.44 -10.76 -20.33
N GLN A 546 -27.23 -10.30 -20.68
CA GLN A 546 -26.46 -10.82 -21.82
C GLN A 546 -25.65 -12.09 -21.50
N TYR A 547 -24.99 -12.14 -20.34
CA TYR A 547 -23.98 -13.16 -20.02
C TYR A 547 -24.43 -14.18 -18.97
N GLY A 548 -25.57 -13.94 -18.31
CA GLY A 548 -26.16 -14.86 -17.33
C GLY A 548 -25.87 -14.51 -15.87
N PRO A 549 -26.02 -15.47 -14.93
CA PRO A 549 -26.07 -15.20 -13.50
C PRO A 549 -24.72 -14.84 -12.85
N VAL A 550 -23.60 -15.10 -13.53
CA VAL A 550 -22.26 -14.69 -13.10
C VAL A 550 -21.54 -14.00 -14.27
N VAL A 551 -20.98 -12.82 -14.02
CA VAL A 551 -20.32 -12.02 -15.05
C VAL A 551 -19.00 -11.45 -14.57
N ARG A 552 -17.95 -11.56 -15.38
CA ARG A 552 -16.66 -10.90 -15.17
C ARG A 552 -16.76 -9.43 -15.60
N ILE A 553 -16.77 -8.54 -14.61
CA ILE A 553 -16.98 -7.08 -14.79
C ILE A 553 -15.70 -6.26 -14.62
N ALA A 554 -14.57 -6.91 -14.35
CA ALA A 554 -13.23 -6.35 -14.42
C ALA A 554 -12.22 -7.51 -14.58
N PRO A 555 -10.91 -7.27 -14.76
CA PRO A 555 -9.93 -8.35 -14.81
C PRO A 555 -10.02 -9.30 -13.60
N ASP A 556 -10.25 -8.75 -12.42
CA ASP A 556 -10.16 -9.36 -11.10
C ASP A 556 -11.47 -9.24 -10.27
N GLU A 557 -12.62 -9.11 -10.94
CA GLU A 557 -13.93 -8.95 -10.29
C GLU A 557 -15.07 -9.70 -10.99
N LEU A 558 -15.87 -10.39 -10.19
CA LEU A 558 -17.07 -11.11 -10.61
C LEU A 558 -18.33 -10.56 -9.94
N SER A 559 -19.38 -10.41 -10.73
CA SER A 559 -20.72 -10.03 -10.29
C SER A 559 -21.66 -11.23 -10.36
N TYR A 560 -22.48 -11.43 -9.34
CA TYR A 560 -23.42 -12.54 -9.20
C TYR A 560 -24.87 -12.06 -9.07
N THR A 561 -25.83 -12.93 -9.37
CA THR A 561 -27.28 -12.68 -9.15
C THR A 561 -27.99 -13.74 -8.32
N SER A 562 -27.36 -14.88 -8.04
CA SER A 562 -28.01 -16.03 -7.39
C SER A 562 -28.19 -15.85 -5.87
N SER A 563 -29.16 -16.55 -5.30
CA SER A 563 -29.33 -16.64 -3.84
C SER A 563 -28.27 -17.48 -3.13
N THR A 564 -27.69 -18.46 -3.81
CA THR A 564 -26.59 -19.28 -3.29
C THR A 564 -25.32 -18.45 -3.11
N ALA A 565 -25.02 -17.55 -4.04
CA ALA A 565 -23.93 -16.59 -3.90
C ALA A 565 -24.15 -15.64 -2.72
N TRP A 566 -25.39 -15.21 -2.43
CA TRP A 566 -25.68 -14.42 -1.22
C TRP A 566 -25.23 -15.15 0.05
N LYS A 567 -25.62 -16.42 0.19
CA LYS A 567 -25.26 -17.24 1.35
C LYS A 567 -23.76 -17.48 1.44
N LYS A 568 -23.10 -17.77 0.31
CA LYS A 568 -21.65 -18.06 0.28
C LYS A 568 -20.79 -16.84 0.58
N ILE A 569 -21.09 -15.69 -0.04
CA ILE A 569 -20.27 -14.47 0.03
C ILE A 569 -20.51 -13.70 1.34
N TYR A 570 -21.76 -13.65 1.81
CA TYR A 570 -22.15 -12.79 2.94
C TYR A 570 -22.56 -13.56 4.20
N GLY A 571 -22.68 -14.88 4.13
CA GLY A 571 -23.08 -15.73 5.25
C GLY A 571 -22.08 -15.74 6.41
N GLN A 572 -22.52 -16.33 7.53
CA GLN A 572 -21.69 -16.44 8.72
C GLN A 572 -20.59 -17.49 8.53
N ARG A 573 -19.33 -17.08 8.70
CA ARG A 573 -18.12 -17.93 8.60
C ARG A 573 -16.94 -17.25 9.29
N THR A 574 -15.87 -18.00 9.54
CA THR A 574 -14.62 -17.51 10.13
C THR A 574 -13.43 -18.09 9.36
N PRO A 575 -12.57 -17.27 8.71
CA PRO A 575 -12.72 -15.83 8.53
C PRO A 575 -13.89 -15.48 7.58
N GLU A 576 -14.50 -14.31 7.77
CA GLU A 576 -15.44 -13.74 6.79
C GLU A 576 -14.73 -13.38 5.47
N PHE A 577 -15.47 -13.24 4.38
CA PHE A 577 -14.90 -12.60 3.19
C PHE A 577 -14.67 -11.12 3.51
N PRO A 578 -13.42 -10.60 3.44
CA PRO A 578 -13.15 -9.23 3.83
C PRO A 578 -13.75 -8.22 2.85
N LYS A 579 -14.06 -7.01 3.31
CA LYS A 579 -14.55 -5.92 2.45
C LYS A 579 -13.43 -5.42 1.53
N CYS A 580 -13.80 -5.05 0.30
CA CYS A 580 -12.85 -4.43 -0.63
C CYS A 580 -12.70 -2.93 -0.34
N PHE A 581 -11.49 -2.48 0.01
CA PHE A 581 -11.18 -1.07 0.30
C PHE A 581 -10.16 -0.46 -0.67
N ASP A 582 -9.78 -1.19 -1.69
CA ASP A 582 -8.81 -0.81 -2.72
C ASP A 582 -9.47 -0.12 -3.93
N GLY A 583 -10.57 0.60 -3.67
CA GLY A 583 -11.38 1.25 -4.72
C GLY A 583 -12.49 0.38 -5.31
N ARG A 584 -12.47 -0.95 -5.14
CA ARG A 584 -13.56 -1.83 -5.61
C ARG A 584 -14.84 -1.67 -4.81
N GLY A 585 -14.71 -1.49 -3.49
CA GLY A 585 -15.83 -1.20 -2.58
C GLY A 585 -15.93 0.28 -2.18
N ILE A 586 -16.34 0.56 -0.94
CA ILE A 586 -16.45 1.94 -0.44
C ILE A 586 -15.05 2.58 -0.38
N ALA A 587 -14.91 3.80 -0.90
CA ALA A 587 -13.64 4.54 -0.98
C ALA A 587 -13.75 5.97 -0.42
N GLY A 588 -12.63 6.51 0.09
CA GLY A 588 -12.51 7.88 0.61
C GLY A 588 -11.16 8.14 1.29
N PRO A 589 -10.82 9.41 1.60
CA PRO A 589 -9.48 9.88 1.99
C PRO A 589 -8.94 9.33 3.33
N SER A 590 -9.64 8.39 3.97
CA SER A 590 -9.18 7.74 5.20
C SER A 590 -9.68 6.29 5.32
N VAL A 591 -10.32 5.75 4.29
CA VAL A 591 -10.86 4.38 4.32
C VAL A 591 -9.74 3.33 4.21
N THR A 592 -8.61 3.72 3.61
CA THR A 592 -7.37 2.92 3.55
C THR A 592 -6.63 2.88 4.89
N ASN A 593 -6.92 3.79 5.83
CA ASN A 593 -6.32 3.80 7.17
C ASN A 593 -7.14 2.91 8.12
N PRO A 594 -6.58 1.79 8.63
CA PRO A 594 -7.31 0.87 9.51
C PRO A 594 -7.84 1.52 10.80
N ALA A 595 -7.12 2.48 11.38
CA ALA A 595 -7.52 3.15 12.62
C ALA A 595 -8.78 4.02 12.43
N VAL A 596 -8.93 4.62 11.24
CA VAL A 596 -10.14 5.39 10.90
C VAL A 596 -11.27 4.44 10.50
N ARG A 597 -10.95 3.43 9.69
CA ARG A 597 -11.88 2.41 9.20
C ARG A 597 -12.57 1.63 10.32
N ASN A 598 -11.81 1.23 11.34
CA ASN A 598 -12.29 0.38 12.44
C ASN A 598 -13.07 1.13 13.53
N GLY A 599 -13.18 2.46 13.42
CA GLY A 599 -14.08 3.27 14.25
C GLY A 599 -15.50 3.42 13.68
N GLY A 600 -15.81 2.84 12.50
CA GLY A 600 -17.11 2.99 11.85
C GLY A 600 -17.78 1.66 11.53
N ILE A 601 -19.04 1.47 11.95
CA ILE A 601 -19.78 0.20 11.75
C ILE A 601 -19.90 -0.22 10.27
N VAL A 602 -19.90 0.74 9.34
CA VAL A 602 -20.00 0.47 7.90
C VAL A 602 -18.68 -0.03 7.32
N THR A 603 -17.54 0.41 7.85
CA THR A 603 -16.21 0.21 7.25
C THR A 603 -15.33 -0.74 8.07
N ALA A 604 -15.66 -0.99 9.33
CA ALA A 604 -14.87 -1.82 10.22
C ALA A 604 -14.71 -3.28 9.76
N ASP A 605 -13.52 -3.82 10.03
CA ASP A 605 -13.14 -5.23 9.87
C ASP A 605 -13.92 -6.15 10.83
N GLN A 606 -13.71 -7.46 10.76
CA GLN A 606 -14.56 -8.47 11.43
C GLN A 606 -14.73 -8.22 12.93
N GLU A 607 -13.63 -8.17 13.68
CA GLU A 607 -13.67 -8.03 15.14
C GLU A 607 -14.14 -6.64 15.59
N PRO A 608 -13.60 -5.51 15.07
CA PRO A 608 -14.06 -4.19 15.50
C PRO A 608 -15.53 -3.98 15.16
N HIS A 609 -16.02 -4.51 14.04
CA HIS A 609 -17.44 -4.47 13.74
C HIS A 609 -18.29 -5.30 14.70
N ALA A 610 -17.85 -6.51 15.08
CA ALA A 610 -18.59 -7.31 16.04
C ALA A 610 -18.76 -6.56 17.38
N ARG A 611 -17.70 -5.90 17.86
CA ARG A 611 -17.75 -4.99 19.03
C ARG A 611 -18.74 -3.85 18.82
N LEU A 612 -18.56 -3.06 17.76
CA LEU A 612 -19.42 -1.91 17.46
C LEU A 612 -20.89 -2.31 17.33
N ARG A 613 -21.18 -3.40 16.60
CA ARG A 613 -22.53 -3.92 16.39
C ARG A 613 -23.16 -4.39 17.70
N LYS A 614 -22.41 -5.11 18.54
CA LYS A 614 -22.89 -5.55 19.87
C LYS A 614 -23.25 -4.36 20.76
N ALA A 615 -22.49 -3.26 20.68
CA ALA A 615 -22.76 -2.05 21.45
C ALA A 615 -24.08 -1.36 21.03
N VAL A 616 -24.42 -1.35 19.74
CA VAL A 616 -25.63 -0.66 19.23
C VAL A 616 -26.88 -1.51 19.12
N LEU A 617 -26.73 -2.84 19.09
CA LEU A 617 -27.85 -3.74 18.84
C LEU A 617 -29.08 -3.49 19.74
N PRO A 618 -28.95 -3.16 21.04
CA PRO A 618 -30.11 -2.88 21.89
C PRO A 618 -31.00 -1.73 21.38
N ALA A 619 -30.40 -0.70 20.77
CA ALA A 619 -31.10 0.46 20.23
C ALA A 619 -32.02 0.12 19.05
N PHE A 620 -31.78 -1.02 18.39
CA PHE A 620 -32.56 -1.50 17.24
C PHE A 620 -33.41 -2.74 17.58
N SER A 621 -33.57 -3.06 18.86
CA SER A 621 -34.45 -4.15 19.31
C SER A 621 -35.93 -3.80 19.10
N ASP A 622 -36.78 -4.80 18.93
CA ASP A 622 -38.23 -4.58 18.77
C ASP A 622 -38.85 -3.83 19.96
N ARG A 623 -38.31 -4.06 21.18
CA ARG A 623 -38.71 -3.29 22.37
C ARG A 623 -38.35 -1.82 22.22
N ALA A 624 -37.09 -1.51 21.86
CA ALA A 624 -36.64 -0.14 21.70
C ALA A 624 -37.44 0.61 20.63
N LEU A 625 -37.73 -0.05 19.50
CA LEU A 625 -38.53 0.52 18.42
C LEU A 625 -39.98 0.81 18.83
N ARG A 626 -40.59 -0.05 19.68
CA ARG A 626 -41.93 0.22 20.25
C ARG A 626 -41.92 1.41 21.20
N GLU A 627 -40.92 1.50 22.08
CA GLU A 627 -40.76 2.64 23.00
C GLU A 627 -40.48 3.96 22.27
N GLN A 628 -40.03 3.89 21.00
CA GLN A 628 -39.73 5.05 20.15
C GLN A 628 -40.79 5.32 19.07
N GLU A 629 -41.89 4.56 19.05
CA GLU A 629 -42.88 4.62 17.97
C GLU A 629 -43.50 6.02 17.82
N GLU A 630 -43.73 6.72 18.93
CA GLU A 630 -44.29 8.08 18.94
C GLU A 630 -43.49 9.04 18.05
N ILE A 631 -42.18 8.84 17.94
CA ILE A 631 -41.31 9.65 17.07
C ILE A 631 -41.66 9.42 15.59
N LEU A 632 -41.87 8.16 15.18
CA LEU A 632 -42.28 7.84 13.80
C LEU A 632 -43.63 8.46 13.47
N GLN A 633 -44.61 8.33 14.37
CA GLN A 633 -45.94 8.89 14.18
C GLN A 633 -45.91 10.42 14.12
N LEU A 634 -45.15 11.07 15.01
CA LEU A 634 -45.00 12.52 15.06
C LEU A 634 -44.57 13.08 13.71
N TYR A 635 -43.49 12.54 13.13
CA TYR A 635 -42.97 13.06 11.86
C TYR A 635 -43.80 12.63 10.65
N ALA A 636 -44.45 11.47 10.69
CA ALA A 636 -45.39 11.08 9.65
C ALA A 636 -46.64 11.99 9.64
N ASN A 637 -47.17 12.35 10.80
CA ASN A 637 -48.28 13.31 10.93
C ASN A 637 -47.85 14.70 10.46
N LYS A 638 -46.66 15.15 10.87
CA LYS A 638 -46.10 16.42 10.42
C LYS A 638 -45.90 16.46 8.90
N LEU A 639 -45.46 15.37 8.29
CA LEU A 639 -45.37 15.22 6.84
C LEU A 639 -46.76 15.36 6.19
N VAL A 640 -47.77 14.67 6.72
CA VAL A 640 -49.17 14.79 6.26
C VAL A 640 -49.66 16.24 6.35
N ASP A 641 -49.40 16.95 7.44
CA ASP A 641 -49.83 18.34 7.62
C ASP A 641 -49.14 19.30 6.63
N ARG A 642 -47.86 19.08 6.35
CA ARG A 642 -47.12 19.83 5.33
C ARG A 642 -47.64 19.55 3.93
N LEU A 643 -47.94 18.30 3.60
CA LEU A 643 -48.59 17.93 2.34
C LEU A 643 -50.00 18.53 2.23
N ARG A 644 -50.78 18.50 3.31
CA ARG A 644 -52.13 19.10 3.34
C ARG A 644 -52.07 20.60 3.06
N SER A 645 -51.13 21.30 3.71
CA SER A 645 -50.94 22.74 3.52
C SER A 645 -50.47 23.10 2.11
N SER A 646 -49.50 22.36 1.58
CA SER A 646 -48.92 22.60 0.25
C SER A 646 -49.85 22.22 -0.90
N SER A 647 -50.75 21.25 -0.68
CA SER A 647 -51.68 20.77 -1.71
C SER A 647 -52.96 21.62 -1.84
N LYS A 648 -53.21 22.57 -0.93
CA LYS A 648 -54.36 23.49 -1.01
C LYS A 648 -54.42 24.28 -2.31
N THR A 649 -53.27 24.54 -2.93
CA THR A 649 -53.17 25.30 -4.19
C THR A 649 -53.41 24.43 -5.42
N GLY A 650 -53.55 23.11 -5.27
CA GLY A 650 -53.62 22.14 -6.38
C GLY A 650 -52.28 21.94 -7.11
N ALA A 651 -51.22 22.62 -6.69
CA ALA A 651 -49.90 22.49 -7.30
C ALA A 651 -49.29 21.11 -7.01
N PRO A 652 -48.63 20.47 -8.00
CA PRO A 652 -47.91 19.23 -7.76
C PRO A 652 -46.80 19.37 -6.71
N GLN A 653 -46.62 18.32 -5.93
CA GLN A 653 -45.65 18.22 -4.85
C GLN A 653 -44.50 17.29 -5.23
N ASP A 654 -43.27 17.67 -4.89
CA ASP A 654 -42.11 16.79 -5.03
C ASP A 654 -42.03 15.82 -3.83
N LEU A 655 -42.50 14.60 -4.02
CA LEU A 655 -42.49 13.59 -2.95
C LEU A 655 -41.08 13.11 -2.60
N VAL A 656 -40.11 13.18 -3.52
CA VAL A 656 -38.71 12.85 -3.19
C VAL A 656 -38.17 13.81 -2.14
N LYS A 657 -38.45 15.11 -2.30
CA LYS A 657 -38.12 16.13 -1.30
C LYS A 657 -38.81 15.83 0.02
N TRP A 658 -40.13 15.68 0.02
CA TRP A 658 -40.91 15.47 1.24
C TRP A 658 -40.48 14.23 2.03
N PHE A 659 -40.27 13.09 1.36
CA PHE A 659 -39.76 11.88 2.02
C PHE A 659 -38.35 12.07 2.57
N SER A 660 -37.48 12.78 1.86
CA SER A 660 -36.11 13.05 2.32
C SER A 660 -36.10 13.94 3.57
N LEU A 661 -36.99 14.94 3.65
CA LEU A 661 -37.14 15.80 4.82
C LEU A 661 -37.65 15.01 6.03
N ALA A 662 -38.68 14.18 5.84
CA ALA A 662 -39.26 13.38 6.91
C ALA A 662 -38.26 12.34 7.45
N ALA A 663 -37.62 11.57 6.57
CA ALA A 663 -36.63 10.57 6.97
C ALA A 663 -35.44 11.19 7.73
N PHE A 664 -35.03 12.41 7.35
CA PHE A 664 -33.95 13.11 8.04
C PHE A 664 -34.35 13.56 9.45
N ASP A 665 -35.56 14.08 9.63
CA ASP A 665 -36.07 14.44 10.96
C ASP A 665 -36.26 13.21 11.85
N ILE A 666 -36.83 12.13 11.30
CA ILE A 666 -37.00 10.85 11.99
C ILE A 666 -35.67 10.33 12.51
N ILE A 667 -34.67 10.15 11.64
CA ILE A 667 -33.39 9.58 12.07
C ILE A 667 -32.62 10.51 13.01
N SER A 668 -32.74 11.83 12.82
CA SER A 668 -32.09 12.79 13.73
C SER A 668 -32.68 12.70 15.13
N ASP A 669 -34.01 12.58 15.25
CA ASP A 669 -34.65 12.49 16.55
C ASP A 669 -34.41 11.11 17.18
N LEU A 670 -34.56 10.03 16.43
CA LEU A 670 -34.23 8.67 16.89
C LEU A 670 -32.77 8.54 17.32
N ALA A 671 -31.83 9.19 16.64
CA ALA A 671 -30.42 9.09 16.98
C ALA A 671 -29.97 10.06 18.08
N PHE A 672 -30.58 11.23 18.24
CA PHE A 672 -30.05 12.30 19.12
C PHE A 672 -31.07 12.93 20.07
N GLY A 673 -32.30 12.42 20.11
CA GLY A 673 -33.40 12.96 20.89
C GLY A 673 -33.88 14.33 20.42
N GLN A 674 -33.45 14.79 19.24
CA GLN A 674 -33.81 16.09 18.66
C GLN A 674 -33.90 16.04 17.13
N ALA A 675 -35.00 16.59 16.60
CA ALA A 675 -35.20 16.84 15.18
C ALA A 675 -34.04 17.59 14.52
N ALA A 676 -33.92 17.47 13.20
CA ALA A 676 -33.09 18.40 12.42
C ALA A 676 -33.85 19.68 12.04
N GLY A 677 -35.19 19.65 12.11
CA GLY A 677 -36.07 20.74 11.70
C GLY A 677 -36.27 20.80 10.19
N CYS A 678 -36.00 19.71 9.45
CA CYS A 678 -36.04 19.69 8.00
C CYS A 678 -37.46 19.86 7.44
N LEU A 679 -38.49 19.32 8.11
CA LEU A 679 -39.89 19.53 7.74
C LEU A 679 -40.38 20.95 8.06
N ASP A 680 -39.67 21.72 8.89
CA ASP A 680 -40.00 23.12 9.17
C ASP A 680 -39.28 24.09 8.25
N ASP A 681 -38.01 23.79 7.97
CA ASP A 681 -37.16 24.57 7.10
C ASP A 681 -36.38 23.63 6.15
N ALA A 682 -36.76 23.65 4.88
CA ALA A 682 -36.09 22.85 3.86
C ALA A 682 -34.70 23.40 3.45
N SER A 683 -34.29 24.58 3.95
CA SER A 683 -32.98 25.17 3.69
C SER A 683 -31.85 24.60 4.57
N GLN A 684 -32.20 23.66 5.46
CA GLN A 684 -31.23 23.01 6.34
C GLN A 684 -30.06 22.41 5.54
N PRO A 685 -28.81 22.67 5.96
CA PRO A 685 -27.63 22.40 5.14
C PRO A 685 -27.33 20.92 4.90
N TRP A 686 -27.97 20.01 5.64
CA TRP A 686 -27.68 18.58 5.61
C TRP A 686 -28.07 17.87 4.31
N LEU A 687 -29.14 18.29 3.65
CA LEU A 687 -29.65 17.63 2.43
C LEU A 687 -28.67 17.75 1.26
N GLN A 688 -27.94 18.86 1.18
CA GLN A 688 -26.95 19.09 0.11
C GLN A 688 -25.66 18.26 0.28
N VAL A 689 -25.39 17.76 1.49
CA VAL A 689 -24.15 17.04 1.85
C VAL A 689 -24.19 15.57 1.40
N ILE A 690 -25.36 14.91 1.44
CA ILE A 690 -25.45 13.46 1.19
C ILE A 690 -25.22 13.13 -0.29
N GLY A 691 -25.88 13.85 -1.21
CA GLY A 691 -25.76 13.61 -2.65
C GLY A 691 -24.35 13.90 -3.20
N THR A 692 -23.70 14.96 -2.70
CA THR A 692 -22.32 15.33 -3.08
C THR A 692 -21.28 14.32 -2.58
N ARG A 693 -21.56 13.63 -1.45
CA ARG A 693 -20.67 12.59 -0.90
C ARG A 693 -20.61 11.34 -1.76
N ALA A 694 -21.73 10.89 -2.31
CA ALA A 694 -21.83 9.68 -3.14
C ALA A 694 -21.00 9.78 -4.43
N GLN A 695 -21.07 10.92 -5.12
CA GLN A 695 -20.23 11.21 -6.29
C GLN A 695 -18.74 11.29 -5.92
N GLY A 696 -18.44 11.80 -4.72
CA GLY A 696 -17.10 11.80 -4.15
C GLY A 696 -16.50 10.40 -4.05
N ILE A 697 -17.26 9.43 -3.54
CA ILE A 697 -16.82 8.03 -3.41
C ILE A 697 -16.35 7.49 -4.76
N VAL A 698 -17.16 7.65 -5.81
CA VAL A 698 -16.83 7.14 -7.16
C VAL A 698 -15.58 7.80 -7.74
N ARG A 699 -15.33 9.08 -7.47
CA ARG A 699 -14.08 9.75 -7.85
C ARG A 699 -12.88 9.17 -7.09
N TYR A 700 -13.02 8.89 -5.80
CA TYR A 700 -11.99 8.22 -5.01
C TYR A 700 -11.72 6.79 -5.48
N GLN A 701 -12.76 6.03 -5.84
CA GLN A 701 -12.59 4.70 -6.43
C GLN A 701 -11.70 4.77 -7.68
N PHE A 702 -11.99 5.73 -8.58
CA PHE A 702 -11.15 5.95 -9.77
C PHE A 702 -9.70 6.25 -9.39
N ALA A 703 -9.45 7.18 -8.47
CA ALA A 703 -8.08 7.54 -8.13
C ALA A 703 -7.29 6.42 -7.46
N ILE A 704 -7.92 5.64 -6.56
CA ILE A 704 -7.25 4.50 -5.92
C ILE A 704 -6.83 3.46 -6.97
N HIS A 705 -7.69 3.17 -7.96
CA HIS A 705 -7.36 2.23 -9.02
C HIS A 705 -6.16 2.64 -9.90
N TYR A 706 -5.74 3.91 -9.86
CA TYR A 706 -4.69 4.47 -10.72
C TYR A 706 -3.59 5.22 -9.95
N GLY A 707 -3.55 5.14 -8.61
CA GLY A 707 -2.53 5.81 -7.79
C GLY A 707 -2.59 7.36 -7.81
N LEU A 708 -3.79 7.92 -8.00
CA LEU A 708 -4.00 9.37 -8.17
C LEU A 708 -4.58 10.06 -6.91
N GLU A 709 -4.53 9.42 -5.75
CA GLU A 709 -5.17 9.90 -4.52
C GLU A 709 -4.62 11.25 -4.05
N GLY A 710 -3.29 11.45 -4.15
CA GLY A 710 -2.65 12.73 -3.81
C GLY A 710 -3.12 13.89 -4.68
N TRP A 711 -3.44 13.62 -5.95
CA TRP A 711 -3.96 14.62 -6.89
C TRP A 711 -5.41 14.99 -6.60
N LEU A 712 -6.23 14.01 -6.18
CA LEU A 712 -7.62 14.24 -5.81
C LEU A 712 -7.75 15.18 -4.62
N GLU A 713 -6.86 15.11 -3.64
CA GLU A 713 -6.90 16.06 -2.52
C GLU A 713 -6.66 17.50 -3.00
N TRP A 714 -5.82 17.70 -4.00
CA TRP A 714 -5.58 19.01 -4.59
C TRP A 714 -6.77 19.49 -5.46
N LEU A 715 -7.35 18.60 -6.27
CA LEU A 715 -8.43 18.90 -7.23
C LEU A 715 -9.84 18.89 -6.63
N ALA A 716 -10.03 18.32 -5.44
CA ALA A 716 -11.37 18.15 -4.86
C ALA A 716 -12.08 19.51 -4.69
N PRO A 717 -13.33 19.66 -5.19
CA PRO A 717 -14.07 20.91 -5.12
C PRO A 717 -14.16 21.45 -3.69
N LYS A 718 -13.90 22.75 -3.49
CA LYS A 718 -14.00 23.41 -2.17
C LYS A 718 -15.34 23.15 -1.49
N ALA A 719 -16.43 23.14 -2.26
CA ALA A 719 -17.78 22.83 -1.77
C ALA A 719 -17.87 21.43 -1.13
N GLN A 720 -17.21 20.42 -1.71
CA GLN A 720 -17.20 19.05 -1.18
C GLN A 720 -16.41 18.95 0.13
N LYS A 721 -15.24 19.61 0.20
CA LYS A 721 -14.43 19.68 1.44
C LYS A 721 -15.19 20.38 2.57
N LEU A 722 -15.85 21.50 2.25
CA LEU A 722 -16.67 22.25 3.20
C LEU A 722 -17.87 21.44 3.69
N ALA A 723 -18.56 20.73 2.79
CA ALA A 723 -19.68 19.86 3.13
C ALA A 723 -19.26 18.75 4.10
N LEU A 724 -18.10 18.10 3.87
CA LEU A 724 -17.58 17.05 4.75
C LEU A 724 -17.21 17.60 6.13
N LYS A 725 -16.54 18.76 6.18
CA LYS A 725 -16.19 19.44 7.44
C LYS A 725 -17.44 19.79 8.24
N LYS A 726 -18.42 20.41 7.58
CA LYS A 726 -19.70 20.82 8.19
C LYS A 726 -20.49 19.62 8.72
N HIS A 727 -20.51 18.51 7.99
CA HIS A 727 -21.11 17.25 8.45
C HIS A 727 -20.48 16.76 9.76
N GLY A 728 -19.14 16.74 9.82
CA GLY A 728 -18.40 16.32 11.00
C GLY A 728 -18.67 17.22 12.21
N GLU A 729 -18.60 18.54 12.03
CA GLU A 729 -18.84 19.53 13.08
C GLU A 729 -20.27 19.44 13.65
N LEU A 730 -21.28 19.37 12.78
CA LEU A 730 -22.67 19.29 13.21
C LEU A 730 -22.99 17.95 13.89
N THR A 731 -22.39 16.85 13.42
CA THR A 731 -22.56 15.53 14.05
C THR A 731 -21.92 15.51 15.44
N ALA A 732 -20.69 16.00 15.56
CA ALA A 732 -19.99 16.10 16.84
C ALA A 732 -20.74 17.01 17.82
N GLY A 733 -21.30 18.13 17.35
CA GLY A 733 -22.15 19.01 18.13
C GLY A 733 -23.40 18.31 18.69
N LYS A 734 -24.11 17.53 17.86
CA LYS A 734 -25.30 16.76 18.30
C LYS A 734 -24.93 15.70 19.34
N VAL A 735 -23.85 14.96 19.14
CA VAL A 735 -23.36 13.96 20.11
C VAL A 735 -22.97 14.61 21.42
N LYS A 736 -22.18 15.70 21.37
CA LYS A 736 -21.75 16.44 22.57
C LYS A 736 -22.95 16.95 23.38
N ARG A 737 -23.94 17.57 22.72
CA ARG A 737 -25.17 18.02 23.36
C ARG A 737 -25.90 16.86 24.03
N ARG A 738 -26.05 15.73 23.33
CA ARG A 738 -26.78 14.57 23.84
C ARG A 738 -26.12 13.94 25.07
N LEU A 739 -24.79 13.89 25.10
CA LEU A 739 -23.99 13.44 26.25
C LEU A 739 -24.13 14.36 27.47
N GLN A 740 -24.47 15.63 27.26
CA GLN A 740 -24.67 16.63 28.32
C GLN A 740 -26.13 16.77 28.76
N ALA A 741 -27.07 16.18 28.02
CA ALA A 741 -28.50 16.29 28.32
C ALA A 741 -28.90 15.38 29.48
N THR A 742 -29.63 15.93 30.45
CA THR A 742 -30.21 15.20 31.60
C THR A 742 -31.61 14.65 31.32
N GLU A 743 -32.16 14.93 30.14
CA GLU A 743 -33.48 14.50 29.71
C GLU A 743 -33.54 12.97 29.56
N ASN A 744 -34.52 12.33 30.20
CA ASN A 744 -34.77 10.89 30.12
C ASN A 744 -35.59 10.51 28.88
N LYS A 745 -35.19 11.00 27.70
CA LYS A 745 -35.81 10.64 26.42
C LYS A 745 -35.16 9.36 25.89
N LYS A 746 -35.99 8.36 25.54
CA LYS A 746 -35.53 7.11 24.95
C LYS A 746 -35.23 7.31 23.45
N ASP A 747 -33.95 7.26 23.10
CA ASP A 747 -33.39 7.41 21.75
C ASP A 747 -32.24 6.38 21.55
N PHE A 748 -31.66 6.26 20.37
CA PHE A 748 -30.57 5.30 20.14
C PHE A 748 -29.38 5.54 21.07
N MET A 749 -29.05 6.80 21.35
CA MET A 749 -27.95 7.14 22.23
C MET A 749 -28.24 6.75 23.68
N SER A 750 -29.48 6.88 24.17
CA SER A 750 -29.82 6.38 25.52
C SER A 750 -29.56 4.88 25.63
N TYR A 751 -29.99 4.09 24.66
CA TYR A 751 -29.75 2.64 24.67
C TYR A 751 -28.27 2.26 24.52
N ILE A 752 -27.52 3.02 23.71
CA ILE A 752 -26.07 2.79 23.54
C ILE A 752 -25.32 3.14 24.83
N LEU A 753 -25.66 4.25 25.49
CA LEU A 753 -25.01 4.71 26.72
C LEU A 753 -25.39 3.88 27.95
N GLU A 754 -26.61 3.32 27.98
CA GLU A 754 -27.07 2.40 29.03
C GLU A 754 -26.52 0.98 28.86
N ASN A 755 -25.91 0.65 27.73
CA ASN A 755 -25.42 -0.70 27.45
C ASN A 755 -24.09 -0.95 28.20
N PRO A 756 -24.06 -1.87 29.19
CA PRO A 756 -22.84 -2.16 29.96
C PRO A 756 -21.73 -2.82 29.12
N GLN A 757 -22.06 -3.26 27.90
CA GLN A 757 -21.13 -3.83 26.94
C GLN A 757 -20.62 -2.80 25.92
N ALA A 758 -21.07 -1.55 26.00
CA ALA A 758 -20.64 -0.46 25.13
C ALA A 758 -19.31 0.14 25.63
N ASP A 759 -18.20 -0.51 25.28
CA ASP A 759 -16.89 0.11 25.35
C ASP A 759 -16.65 0.94 24.08
N LEU A 760 -17.17 2.18 24.06
CA LEU A 760 -17.11 3.09 22.91
C LEU A 760 -16.44 4.41 23.31
N SER A 761 -15.43 4.82 22.55
CA SER A 761 -14.86 6.16 22.71
C SER A 761 -15.82 7.24 22.19
N ASN A 762 -15.63 8.49 22.61
CA ASN A 762 -16.36 9.63 22.02
C ASN A 762 -16.20 9.71 20.49
N ALA A 763 -15.03 9.32 19.97
CA ALA A 763 -14.78 9.27 18.53
C ALA A 763 -15.61 8.16 17.85
N ASP A 764 -15.74 6.99 18.49
CA ASP A 764 -16.60 5.91 18.00
C ASP A 764 -18.06 6.37 17.96
N LEU A 765 -18.55 7.02 19.02
CA LEU A 765 -19.90 7.56 19.07
C LEU A 765 -20.17 8.57 17.95
N VAL A 766 -19.25 9.50 17.68
CA VAL A 766 -19.38 10.49 16.59
C VAL A 766 -19.38 9.81 15.22
N ARG A 767 -18.55 8.80 15.00
CA ARG A 767 -18.50 8.05 13.74
C ARG A 767 -19.76 7.22 13.51
N MET A 768 -20.29 6.60 14.56
CA MET A 768 -21.53 5.82 14.52
C MET A 768 -22.74 6.71 14.29
N ALA A 769 -22.82 7.84 15.00
CA ALA A 769 -23.80 8.90 14.78
C ALA A 769 -23.81 9.39 13.32
N SER A 770 -22.62 9.63 12.75
CA SER A 770 -22.46 10.00 11.34
C SER A 770 -23.01 8.91 10.41
N ALA A 771 -22.77 7.63 10.72
CA ALA A 771 -23.30 6.51 9.96
C ALA A 771 -24.83 6.42 10.05
N PHE A 772 -25.44 6.65 11.21
CA PHE A 772 -26.89 6.66 11.38
C PHE A 772 -27.55 7.75 10.54
N ILE A 773 -27.07 9.00 10.63
CA ILE A 773 -27.62 10.12 9.85
C ILE A 773 -27.61 9.80 8.35
N VAL A 774 -26.48 9.32 7.83
CA VAL A 774 -26.31 9.07 6.39
C VAL A 774 -27.13 7.87 5.93
N ALA A 775 -27.09 6.78 6.69
CA ALA A 775 -27.78 5.55 6.30
C ALA A 775 -29.30 5.64 6.47
N GLY A 776 -29.78 6.23 7.58
CA GLY A 776 -31.21 6.29 7.89
C GLY A 776 -31.99 7.33 7.11
N SER A 777 -31.38 8.49 6.79
CA SER A 777 -32.11 9.54 6.06
C SER A 777 -32.34 9.20 4.57
N GLY A 778 -31.30 8.72 3.87
CA GLY A 778 -31.36 8.57 2.42
C GLY A 778 -32.09 7.32 1.93
N THR A 779 -32.01 6.21 2.67
CA THR A 779 -32.47 4.89 2.20
C THR A 779 -33.99 4.74 2.29
N ALA A 780 -34.60 5.08 3.43
CA ALA A 780 -36.06 5.05 3.62
C ALA A 780 -36.78 5.96 2.61
N ALA A 781 -36.28 7.19 2.43
CA ALA A 781 -36.81 8.12 1.44
C ALA A 781 -36.72 7.56 0.00
N THR A 782 -35.65 6.83 -0.33
CA THR A 782 -35.50 6.20 -1.65
C THR A 782 -36.53 5.10 -1.88
N ALA A 783 -36.75 4.23 -0.89
CA ALA A 783 -37.77 3.19 -0.96
C ALA A 783 -39.18 3.80 -1.09
N LEU A 784 -39.54 4.78 -0.27
CA LEU A 784 -40.84 5.47 -0.35
C LEU A 784 -41.09 6.11 -1.72
N SER A 785 -40.07 6.77 -2.30
CA SER A 785 -40.18 7.35 -3.64
C SER A 785 -40.43 6.29 -4.70
N GLY A 786 -39.64 5.20 -4.71
CA GLY A 786 -39.79 4.11 -5.67
C GLY A 786 -41.15 3.41 -5.55
N ILE A 787 -41.54 3.04 -4.33
CA ILE A 787 -42.84 2.41 -4.04
C ILE A 787 -43.98 3.30 -4.52
N THR A 788 -43.96 4.60 -4.18
CA THR A 788 -44.99 5.54 -4.60
C THR A 788 -45.08 5.65 -6.11
N TYR A 789 -43.95 5.74 -6.82
CA TYR A 789 -43.92 5.79 -8.29
C TYR A 789 -44.57 4.55 -8.93
N PHE A 790 -44.14 3.35 -8.52
CA PHE A 790 -44.67 2.11 -9.09
C PHE A 790 -46.14 1.85 -8.74
N LEU A 791 -46.57 2.24 -7.54
CA LEU A 791 -47.98 2.21 -7.14
C LEU A 791 -48.82 3.11 -8.02
N CYS A 792 -48.45 4.39 -8.19
CA CYS A 792 -49.24 5.33 -8.99
C CYS A 792 -49.28 4.95 -10.48
N ARG A 793 -48.26 4.25 -10.99
CA ARG A 793 -48.25 3.64 -12.33
C ARG A 793 -49.15 2.41 -12.48
N SER A 794 -49.67 1.89 -11.35
CA SER A 794 -50.45 0.65 -11.29
C SER A 794 -51.82 0.89 -10.63
N PRO A 795 -52.82 1.46 -11.34
CA PRO A 795 -54.08 1.90 -10.74
C PRO A 795 -54.83 0.82 -9.94
N GLU A 796 -54.83 -0.42 -10.42
CA GLU A 796 -55.44 -1.57 -9.73
C GLU A 796 -54.76 -1.83 -8.37
N LYS A 797 -53.43 -1.89 -8.37
CA LYS A 797 -52.62 -2.16 -7.17
C LYS A 797 -52.71 -1.00 -6.18
N TYR A 798 -52.72 0.23 -6.68
CA TYR A 798 -52.95 1.44 -5.91
C TYR A 798 -54.32 1.40 -5.21
N SER A 799 -55.37 1.07 -5.96
CA SER A 799 -56.74 0.99 -5.43
C SER A 799 -56.87 -0.08 -4.35
N ARG A 800 -56.34 -1.29 -4.60
CA ARG A 800 -56.34 -2.41 -3.64
C ARG A 800 -55.64 -2.05 -2.34
N LEU A 801 -54.45 -1.45 -2.40
CA LEU A 801 -53.71 -1.02 -1.21
C LEU A 801 -54.45 0.08 -0.44
N THR A 802 -54.94 1.09 -1.17
CA THR A 802 -55.69 2.21 -0.58
C THR A 802 -56.94 1.71 0.13
N GLN A 803 -57.65 0.75 -0.45
CA GLN A 803 -58.82 0.13 0.15
C GLN A 803 -58.46 -0.68 1.42
N GLU A 804 -57.39 -1.49 1.39
CA GLU A 804 -56.91 -2.22 2.58
C GLU A 804 -56.65 -1.25 3.74
N ILE A 805 -55.91 -0.16 3.49
CA ILE A 805 -55.55 0.84 4.51
C ILE A 805 -56.78 1.59 5.02
N ARG A 806 -57.65 2.07 4.13
CA ARG A 806 -58.82 2.89 4.53
C ARG A 806 -59.90 2.06 5.21
N ASN A 807 -59.99 0.77 4.94
CA ASN A 807 -60.89 -0.15 5.64
C ASN A 807 -60.34 -0.56 7.01
N ALA A 808 -59.02 -0.65 7.16
CA ALA A 808 -58.40 -1.05 8.43
C ALA A 808 -58.45 0.03 9.50
N PHE A 809 -58.53 1.32 9.11
CA PHE A 809 -58.40 2.44 10.04
C PHE A 809 -59.52 3.47 9.93
N THR A 810 -60.15 3.75 11.07
CA THR A 810 -61.16 4.82 11.22
C THR A 810 -60.53 6.17 11.54
N ARG A 811 -59.43 6.21 12.30
CA ARG A 811 -58.74 7.45 12.67
C ARG A 811 -57.27 7.38 12.30
N ASP A 812 -56.68 8.53 12.00
CA ASP A 812 -55.27 8.65 11.65
C ASP A 812 -54.35 8.16 12.79
N GLU A 813 -54.74 8.39 14.05
CA GLU A 813 -54.06 7.93 15.27
C GLU A 813 -53.99 6.40 15.40
N ASP A 814 -54.91 5.66 14.74
CA ASP A 814 -54.95 4.19 14.80
C ASP A 814 -53.86 3.56 13.89
N ILE A 815 -53.18 4.37 13.06
CA ILE A 815 -52.10 3.95 12.14
C ILE A 815 -50.78 3.89 12.92
N THR A 816 -50.55 2.75 13.56
CA THR A 816 -49.43 2.45 14.46
C THR A 816 -48.45 1.44 13.84
N MET A 817 -47.27 1.28 14.41
CA MET A 817 -46.28 0.27 14.00
C MET A 817 -46.85 -1.15 14.10
N THR A 818 -47.66 -1.40 15.13
CA THR A 818 -48.31 -2.69 15.36
C THR A 818 -49.43 -2.90 14.35
N SER A 819 -50.37 -1.95 14.23
CA SER A 819 -51.55 -2.13 13.37
C SER A 819 -51.21 -2.19 11.89
N THR A 820 -50.23 -1.41 11.43
CA THR A 820 -49.71 -1.51 10.04
C THR A 820 -48.93 -2.80 9.78
N GLY A 821 -48.46 -3.51 10.82
CA GLY A 821 -47.80 -4.82 10.68
C GLY A 821 -48.74 -5.95 10.26
N GLU A 822 -50.03 -5.80 10.50
CA GLU A 822 -51.05 -6.79 10.16
C GLU A 822 -51.53 -6.67 8.70
N LEU A 823 -51.28 -5.52 8.04
CA LEU A 823 -51.71 -5.28 6.66
C LEU A 823 -50.90 -6.12 5.67
N ARG A 824 -51.52 -7.19 5.17
CA ARG A 824 -50.86 -8.21 4.35
C ARG A 824 -50.44 -7.64 3.00
N TYR A 825 -51.31 -6.88 2.34
CA TYR A 825 -51.03 -6.33 1.02
C TYR A 825 -50.05 -5.16 1.07
N LEU A 826 -50.11 -4.30 2.11
CA LEU A 826 -49.07 -3.29 2.37
C LEU A 826 -47.67 -3.90 2.50
N LYS A 827 -47.52 -5.01 3.24
CA LYS A 827 -46.23 -5.72 3.34
C LYS A 827 -45.76 -6.21 1.98
N ALA A 828 -46.65 -6.81 1.19
CA ALA A 828 -46.35 -7.31 -0.14
C ALA A 828 -45.91 -6.18 -1.11
N VAL A 829 -46.56 -5.02 -1.04
CA VAL A 829 -46.20 -3.82 -1.80
C VAL A 829 -44.80 -3.32 -1.44
N ILE A 830 -44.48 -3.30 -0.14
CA ILE A 830 -43.17 -2.86 0.33
C ILE A 830 -42.08 -3.82 -0.13
N GLU A 831 -42.28 -5.13 0.02
CA GLU A 831 -41.31 -6.14 -0.45
C GLU A 831 -41.07 -6.04 -1.96
N GLU A 832 -42.14 -5.90 -2.75
CA GLU A 832 -42.01 -5.76 -4.20
C GLU A 832 -41.34 -4.45 -4.60
N GLY A 833 -41.62 -3.35 -3.90
CA GLY A 833 -40.97 -2.07 -4.13
C GLY A 833 -39.47 -2.11 -3.81
N LEU A 834 -39.10 -2.76 -2.70
CA LEU A 834 -37.70 -2.95 -2.33
C LEU A 834 -36.97 -3.91 -3.28
N ARG A 835 -37.68 -4.90 -3.87
CA ARG A 835 -37.13 -5.77 -4.92
C ARG A 835 -36.86 -4.97 -6.18
N ILE A 836 -37.88 -4.34 -6.78
CA ILE A 836 -37.76 -3.69 -8.09
C ILE A 836 -36.93 -2.39 -8.03
N TYR A 837 -36.94 -1.70 -6.89
CA TYR A 837 -36.26 -0.43 -6.68
C TYR A 837 -35.44 -0.46 -5.38
N PRO A 838 -34.36 -1.27 -5.33
CA PRO A 838 -33.58 -1.44 -4.12
C PRO A 838 -32.85 -0.14 -3.78
N PRO A 839 -32.94 0.39 -2.54
CA PRO A 839 -32.27 1.63 -2.16
C PRO A 839 -30.75 1.62 -2.36
N SER A 840 -30.12 0.44 -2.24
CA SER A 840 -28.73 0.18 -2.59
C SER A 840 -28.67 -0.81 -3.76
N PRO A 841 -28.66 -0.33 -5.02
CA PRO A 841 -28.80 -1.19 -6.20
C PRO A 841 -27.51 -1.94 -6.58
N SER A 842 -26.35 -1.49 -6.08
CA SER A 842 -25.03 -2.04 -6.41
C SER A 842 -24.66 -3.27 -5.59
N ALA A 843 -23.61 -3.98 -6.01
CA ALA A 843 -23.01 -5.04 -5.22
C ALA A 843 -22.29 -4.50 -3.97
N LEU A 844 -22.16 -5.35 -2.95
CA LEU A 844 -21.33 -5.10 -1.77
C LEU A 844 -20.06 -5.95 -1.88
N PRO A 845 -19.03 -5.53 -2.63
CA PRO A 845 -17.93 -6.42 -2.98
C PRO A 845 -17.17 -6.91 -1.74
N ARG A 846 -16.70 -8.15 -1.83
CA ARG A 846 -15.85 -8.82 -0.86
C ARG A 846 -14.70 -9.53 -1.56
N PHE A 847 -13.59 -9.65 -0.86
CA PHE A 847 -12.46 -10.45 -1.29
C PHE A 847 -12.71 -11.93 -1.01
N VAL A 848 -12.36 -12.78 -1.97
CA VAL A 848 -12.23 -14.21 -1.70
C VAL A 848 -10.98 -14.44 -0.83
N PRO A 849 -11.11 -15.07 0.36
CA PRO A 849 -9.99 -15.29 1.28
C PRO A 849 -9.11 -16.48 0.87
N GLY A 850 -7.90 -16.55 1.43
CA GLY A 850 -6.99 -17.69 1.29
C GLY A 850 -6.63 -18.01 -0.16
N ALA A 851 -6.58 -19.29 -0.52
CA ALA A 851 -6.25 -19.74 -1.88
C ALA A 851 -7.40 -19.56 -2.89
N GLY A 852 -8.64 -19.46 -2.41
CA GLY A 852 -9.84 -19.42 -3.25
C GLY A 852 -11.01 -20.16 -2.61
N GLU A 853 -12.17 -20.04 -3.23
CA GLU A 853 -13.44 -20.60 -2.77
C GLU A 853 -14.32 -21.06 -3.93
N ASP A 854 -15.14 -22.09 -3.69
CA ASP A 854 -16.21 -22.46 -4.58
C ASP A 854 -17.43 -21.54 -4.37
N ILE A 855 -17.87 -20.87 -5.43
CA ILE A 855 -19.08 -20.04 -5.47
C ILE A 855 -19.93 -20.50 -6.65
N ASP A 856 -21.15 -20.96 -6.37
CA ASP A 856 -22.08 -21.54 -7.36
C ASP A 856 -21.46 -22.70 -8.17
N GLY A 857 -20.68 -23.56 -7.52
CA GLY A 857 -20.08 -24.75 -8.14
C GLY A 857 -18.89 -24.43 -9.05
N LYS A 858 -18.32 -23.23 -8.95
CA LYS A 858 -17.12 -22.83 -9.69
C LYS A 858 -16.07 -22.26 -8.75
N TRP A 859 -14.82 -22.66 -8.98
CA TRP A 859 -13.68 -22.17 -8.23
C TRP A 859 -13.36 -20.71 -8.57
N VAL A 860 -13.22 -19.88 -7.53
CA VAL A 860 -12.80 -18.48 -7.61
C VAL A 860 -11.51 -18.32 -6.80
N PRO A 861 -10.39 -17.86 -7.40
CA PRO A 861 -9.14 -17.69 -6.68
C PRO A 861 -9.20 -16.60 -5.60
N GLY A 862 -8.36 -16.76 -4.57
CA GLY A 862 -8.14 -15.75 -3.53
C GLY A 862 -7.75 -14.38 -4.09
N GLY A 863 -8.15 -13.31 -3.42
CA GLY A 863 -7.91 -11.93 -3.87
C GLY A 863 -8.85 -11.42 -4.97
N THR A 864 -9.70 -12.29 -5.55
CA THR A 864 -10.77 -11.88 -6.47
C THR A 864 -11.86 -11.11 -5.70
N ALA A 865 -12.35 -10.01 -6.28
CA ALA A 865 -13.52 -9.32 -5.74
C ALA A 865 -14.80 -9.99 -6.25
N VAL A 866 -15.72 -10.30 -5.34
CA VAL A 866 -17.01 -10.93 -5.65
C VAL A 866 -18.14 -10.22 -4.93
N GLY A 867 -19.32 -10.17 -5.54
CA GLY A 867 -20.51 -9.66 -4.87
C GLY A 867 -21.78 -9.89 -5.66
N VAL A 868 -22.91 -9.89 -4.96
CA VAL A 868 -24.23 -10.03 -5.59
C VAL A 868 -24.76 -8.64 -5.95
N HIS A 869 -25.02 -8.40 -7.23
CA HIS A 869 -25.50 -7.11 -7.72
C HIS A 869 -27.02 -7.02 -7.58
N GLN A 870 -27.48 -6.27 -6.57
CA GLN A 870 -28.88 -6.29 -6.13
C GLN A 870 -29.88 -5.96 -7.24
N LEU A 871 -29.64 -4.90 -8.02
CA LEU A 871 -30.52 -4.51 -9.11
C LEU A 871 -30.60 -5.59 -10.20
N SER A 872 -29.50 -6.31 -10.45
CA SER A 872 -29.46 -7.40 -11.43
C SER A 872 -30.16 -8.64 -10.87
N ALA A 873 -29.90 -8.99 -9.60
CA ALA A 873 -30.55 -10.10 -8.92
C ALA A 873 -32.07 -9.93 -8.86
N ALA A 874 -32.54 -8.70 -8.64
CA ALA A 874 -33.95 -8.34 -8.64
C ALA A 874 -34.62 -8.44 -10.02
N HIS A 875 -33.90 -8.13 -11.10
CA HIS A 875 -34.46 -8.06 -12.45
C HIS A 875 -34.13 -9.28 -13.32
N SER A 876 -33.46 -10.29 -12.77
CA SER A 876 -33.06 -11.48 -13.51
C SER A 876 -34.23 -12.45 -13.69
N GLU A 877 -34.48 -12.85 -14.93
CA GLU A 877 -35.43 -13.93 -15.27
C GLU A 877 -35.01 -15.28 -14.68
N PHE A 878 -33.74 -15.43 -14.30
CA PHE A 878 -33.26 -16.60 -13.56
C PHE A 878 -33.88 -16.72 -12.16
N ASN A 879 -34.21 -15.60 -11.54
CA ASN A 879 -34.73 -15.54 -10.18
C ASN A 879 -36.24 -15.28 -10.12
N TRP A 880 -36.82 -14.61 -11.12
CA TRP A 880 -38.20 -14.10 -11.03
C TRP A 880 -38.97 -14.22 -12.34
N SER A 881 -40.24 -14.57 -12.24
CA SER A 881 -41.23 -14.50 -13.30
C SER A 881 -41.67 -13.05 -13.53
N HIS A 882 -41.70 -12.55 -14.77
CA HIS A 882 -42.02 -11.13 -15.04
C HIS A 882 -41.17 -10.15 -14.19
N PRO A 883 -39.83 -10.23 -14.23
CA PRO A 883 -38.96 -9.56 -13.26
C PRO A 883 -39.03 -8.03 -13.27
N LYS A 884 -39.42 -7.45 -14.40
CA LYS A 884 -39.48 -5.99 -14.63
C LYS A 884 -40.85 -5.38 -14.29
N GLU A 885 -41.84 -6.21 -13.98
CA GLU A 885 -43.17 -5.76 -13.60
C GLU A 885 -43.28 -5.61 -12.09
N PHE A 886 -44.03 -4.60 -11.64
CA PHE A 886 -44.34 -4.39 -10.22
C PHE A 886 -45.56 -5.25 -9.83
N ILE A 887 -45.32 -6.36 -9.14
CA ILE A 887 -46.33 -7.37 -8.78
C ILE A 887 -46.25 -7.70 -7.28
N PRO A 888 -46.96 -6.95 -6.40
CA PRO A 888 -47.06 -7.27 -4.97
C PRO A 888 -47.59 -8.68 -4.70
N GLU A 889 -48.51 -9.17 -5.52
CA GLU A 889 -49.12 -10.50 -5.45
C GLU A 889 -48.09 -11.63 -5.39
N ARG A 890 -46.89 -11.41 -5.93
CA ARG A 890 -45.74 -12.32 -5.85
C ARG A 890 -45.41 -12.79 -4.43
N TRP A 891 -45.65 -11.94 -3.46
CA TRP A 891 -45.37 -12.19 -2.05
C TRP A 891 -46.52 -12.88 -1.31
N MET A 892 -47.65 -13.10 -1.98
CA MET A 892 -48.89 -13.61 -1.39
C MET A 892 -49.44 -14.85 -2.08
N ASP A 893 -49.30 -14.94 -3.40
CA ASP A 893 -50.01 -15.88 -4.25
C ASP A 893 -49.10 -17.06 -4.67
N GLU A 894 -49.70 -18.23 -4.89
CA GLU A 894 -48.97 -19.46 -5.22
C GLU A 894 -48.46 -19.50 -6.67
N ASP A 895 -49.03 -18.67 -7.55
CA ASP A 895 -48.63 -18.56 -8.97
C ASP A 895 -47.16 -18.15 -9.13
N PHE A 896 -46.58 -17.50 -8.11
CA PHE A 896 -45.18 -17.07 -8.06
C PHE A 896 -44.31 -17.97 -7.17
N SER A 897 -44.75 -19.19 -6.87
CA SER A 897 -44.01 -20.17 -6.06
C SER A 897 -42.65 -20.57 -6.64
N ARG A 898 -42.45 -20.38 -7.96
CA ARG A 898 -41.18 -20.64 -8.66
C ARG A 898 -40.16 -19.51 -8.51
N ASP A 899 -40.56 -18.35 -8.03
CA ASP A 899 -39.65 -17.22 -7.85
C ASP A 899 -38.73 -17.45 -6.66
N ASP A 900 -37.43 -17.19 -6.85
CA ASP A 900 -36.45 -17.23 -5.77
C ASP A 900 -36.49 -15.94 -4.95
N LYS A 901 -37.43 -15.89 -4.01
CA LYS A 901 -37.59 -14.79 -3.05
C LYS A 901 -36.31 -14.47 -2.27
N SER A 902 -35.42 -15.46 -2.11
CA SER A 902 -34.16 -15.28 -1.36
C SER A 902 -33.08 -14.53 -2.13
N ALA A 903 -33.26 -14.31 -3.44
CA ALA A 903 -32.42 -13.43 -4.25
C ALA A 903 -32.63 -11.94 -3.93
N SER A 904 -33.80 -11.56 -3.38
CA SER A 904 -34.07 -10.20 -2.91
C SER A 904 -33.49 -10.00 -1.50
N GLN A 905 -32.39 -9.26 -1.41
CA GLN A 905 -31.74 -8.92 -0.13
C GLN A 905 -31.50 -7.40 -0.02
N PRO A 906 -32.56 -6.56 -0.03
CA PRO A 906 -32.43 -5.10 0.04
C PRO A 906 -31.74 -4.61 1.34
N PHE A 907 -31.71 -5.46 2.36
CA PHE A 907 -31.05 -5.22 3.64
C PHE A 907 -29.73 -6.00 3.81
N SER A 908 -29.18 -6.56 2.73
CA SER A 908 -28.03 -7.48 2.75
C SER A 908 -28.27 -8.75 3.60
N PHE A 909 -27.27 -9.62 3.68
CA PHE A 909 -27.35 -10.92 4.34
C PHE A 909 -26.23 -11.13 5.38
N GLY A 910 -26.46 -12.02 6.34
CA GLY A 910 -25.47 -12.48 7.31
C GLY A 910 -25.04 -11.45 8.37
N PRO A 911 -23.86 -11.63 9.00
CA PRO A 911 -23.40 -10.83 10.15
C PRO A 911 -23.29 -9.33 9.86
N ARG A 912 -23.17 -8.96 8.58
CA ARG A 912 -23.03 -7.58 8.09
C ARG A 912 -24.33 -7.02 7.51
N ASN A 913 -25.48 -7.64 7.76
CA ASN A 913 -26.78 -7.15 7.29
C ASN A 913 -27.16 -5.80 7.95
N CYS A 914 -28.13 -5.12 7.36
CA CYS A 914 -28.60 -3.82 7.84
C CYS A 914 -29.14 -3.94 9.27
N ILE A 915 -28.56 -3.15 10.18
CA ILE A 915 -29.01 -3.11 11.58
C ILE A 915 -30.36 -2.40 11.74
N GLY A 916 -30.66 -1.45 10.85
CA GLY A 916 -31.91 -0.68 10.85
C GLY A 916 -33.08 -1.35 10.13
N LYS A 917 -32.99 -2.66 9.81
CA LYS A 917 -34.03 -3.36 9.02
C LYS A 917 -35.43 -3.21 9.62
N SER A 918 -35.60 -3.56 10.90
CA SER A 918 -36.91 -3.49 11.57
C SER A 918 -37.47 -2.07 11.62
N MET A 919 -36.61 -1.08 11.93
CA MET A 919 -36.96 0.34 11.93
C MET A 919 -37.42 0.81 10.54
N ALA A 920 -36.68 0.47 9.49
CA ALA A 920 -37.02 0.85 8.12
C ALA A 920 -38.40 0.30 7.72
N TYR A 921 -38.71 -0.97 8.01
CA TYR A 921 -40.05 -1.50 7.74
C TYR A 921 -41.15 -0.77 8.51
N ALA A 922 -40.92 -0.37 9.76
CA ALA A 922 -41.88 0.40 10.53
C ALA A 922 -42.12 1.79 9.90
N GLU A 923 -41.05 2.50 9.56
CA GLU A 923 -41.10 3.80 8.89
C GLU A 923 -41.85 3.72 7.54
N LEU A 924 -41.49 2.76 6.67
CA LEU A 924 -42.13 2.57 5.37
C LEU A 924 -43.63 2.31 5.51
N ARG A 925 -44.02 1.43 6.43
CA ARG A 925 -45.43 1.08 6.67
C ARG A 925 -46.24 2.27 7.18
N ILE A 926 -45.76 2.96 8.21
CA ILE A 926 -46.47 4.09 8.83
C ILE A 926 -46.61 5.24 7.84
N VAL A 927 -45.52 5.65 7.18
CA VAL A 927 -45.52 6.79 6.27
C VAL A 927 -46.41 6.52 5.06
N LEU A 928 -46.30 5.35 4.43
CA LEU A 928 -47.10 4.99 3.27
C LEU A 928 -48.60 4.87 3.63
N ALA A 929 -48.91 4.22 4.77
CA ALA A 929 -50.28 4.09 5.24
C ALA A 929 -50.93 5.44 5.54
N LYS A 930 -50.25 6.33 6.28
CA LYS A 930 -50.78 7.66 6.61
C LYS A 930 -50.99 8.52 5.37
N ILE A 931 -50.09 8.47 4.39
CA ILE A 931 -50.27 9.23 3.15
C ILE A 931 -51.47 8.72 2.35
N LEU A 932 -51.58 7.42 2.11
CA LEU A 932 -52.69 6.86 1.32
C LEU A 932 -54.04 6.92 2.06
N TRP A 933 -54.02 6.94 3.39
CA TRP A 933 -55.22 7.17 4.19
C TRP A 933 -55.73 8.61 4.06
N ASN A 934 -54.82 9.60 3.98
CA ASN A 934 -55.15 11.04 3.93
C ASN A 934 -55.30 11.61 2.50
N PHE A 935 -54.67 11.01 1.49
CA PHE A 935 -54.59 11.57 0.14
C PHE A 935 -54.86 10.55 -0.96
N ASP A 936 -55.39 11.04 -2.08
CA ASP A 936 -55.33 10.39 -3.38
C ASP A 936 -54.16 10.97 -4.18
N LEU A 937 -53.27 10.11 -4.66
CA LEU A 937 -52.04 10.47 -5.35
C LEU A 937 -52.17 10.26 -6.86
N GLU A 938 -51.70 11.23 -7.64
CA GLU A 938 -51.70 11.17 -9.10
C GLU A 938 -50.36 11.68 -9.65
N LEU A 939 -49.64 10.88 -10.44
CA LEU A 939 -48.41 11.33 -11.10
C LEU A 939 -48.74 12.44 -12.11
N VAL A 940 -47.93 13.50 -12.12
CA VAL A 940 -48.12 14.59 -13.10
C VAL A 940 -47.87 14.12 -14.53
N ASP A 941 -46.88 13.26 -14.72
CA ASP A 941 -46.55 12.67 -16.02
C ASP A 941 -46.52 11.14 -15.91
N MET A 942 -47.62 10.51 -16.30
CA MET A 942 -47.79 9.05 -16.31
C MET A 942 -47.01 8.35 -17.43
N ALA A 943 -46.69 9.07 -18.51
CA ALA A 943 -46.01 8.53 -19.69
C ALA A 943 -44.48 8.49 -19.49
N GLU A 944 -43.95 9.31 -18.60
CA GLU A 944 -42.53 9.41 -18.30
C GLU A 944 -41.98 8.22 -17.48
N ASP A 945 -40.86 7.65 -17.94
CA ASP A 945 -40.06 6.70 -17.15
C ASP A 945 -39.11 7.44 -16.20
N TRP A 946 -39.59 7.66 -14.97
CA TRP A 946 -38.86 8.34 -13.89
C TRP A 946 -37.59 7.58 -13.45
N VAL A 947 -37.54 6.26 -13.60
CA VAL A 947 -36.38 5.44 -13.18
C VAL A 947 -35.21 5.66 -14.13
N SER A 948 -35.48 5.67 -15.44
CA SER A 948 -34.44 5.82 -16.48
C SER A 948 -33.67 7.14 -16.43
N LYS A 949 -34.28 8.21 -15.89
CA LYS A 949 -33.67 9.55 -15.79
C LYS A 949 -32.68 9.70 -14.65
N GLN A 950 -32.60 8.73 -13.76
CA GLN A 950 -31.77 8.79 -12.56
C GLN A 950 -30.36 8.26 -12.80
N ARG A 951 -29.46 8.62 -11.89
CA ARG A 951 -28.09 8.10 -11.84
C ARG A 951 -27.88 7.33 -10.54
N ILE A 952 -26.91 6.42 -10.55
CA ILE A 952 -26.54 5.58 -9.41
C ILE A 952 -25.04 5.73 -9.15
N TYR A 953 -24.69 6.33 -8.01
CA TYR A 953 -23.33 6.48 -7.50
C TYR A 953 -23.26 5.77 -6.14
N LEU A 954 -23.25 4.44 -6.12
CA LEU A 954 -23.53 3.57 -4.95
C LEU A 954 -25.01 3.56 -4.49
N ILE A 955 -25.64 4.72 -4.45
CA ILE A 955 -27.07 4.93 -4.17
C ILE A 955 -27.72 5.75 -5.28
N TRP A 956 -29.05 5.77 -5.32
CA TRP A 956 -29.83 6.56 -6.27
C TRP A 956 -29.62 8.07 -6.08
N GLN A 957 -29.23 8.74 -7.16
CA GLN A 957 -29.38 10.18 -7.31
C GLN A 957 -30.76 10.46 -7.90
N LYS A 958 -31.71 10.68 -7.00
CA LYS A 958 -33.12 10.86 -7.34
C LYS A 958 -33.38 12.21 -8.01
N VAL A 959 -34.18 12.20 -9.06
CA VAL A 959 -34.80 13.41 -9.64
C VAL A 959 -36.15 13.65 -8.97
N PRO A 960 -36.69 14.88 -8.97
CA PRO A 960 -37.99 15.17 -8.36
C PRO A 960 -39.09 14.20 -8.82
N LEU A 961 -39.94 13.76 -7.89
CA LEU A 961 -41.12 12.94 -8.20
C LEU A 961 -42.37 13.79 -7.99
N MET A 962 -42.86 14.39 -9.07
CA MET A 962 -43.97 15.34 -9.01
C MET A 962 -45.31 14.61 -8.97
N VAL A 963 -46.06 14.79 -7.88
CA VAL A 963 -47.34 14.12 -7.62
C VAL A 963 -48.38 15.14 -7.19
N ARG A 964 -49.59 15.07 -7.75
CA ARG A 964 -50.75 15.80 -7.22
C ARG A 964 -51.31 15.01 -6.03
N CYS A 965 -51.31 15.62 -4.86
CA CYS A 965 -51.89 15.03 -3.65
C CYS A 965 -53.25 15.67 -3.40
N ARG A 966 -54.35 14.96 -3.66
CA ARG A 966 -55.71 15.44 -3.38
C ARG A 966 -56.11 14.95 -1.99
N GLN A 967 -56.55 15.86 -1.13
CA GLN A 967 -56.99 15.47 0.20
C GLN A 967 -58.24 14.60 0.11
N ARG A 968 -58.26 13.49 0.86
CA ARG A 968 -59.45 12.66 1.03
C ARG A 968 -60.56 13.51 1.66
N VAL A 969 -61.73 13.51 1.02
CA VAL A 969 -62.93 14.20 1.49
C VAL A 969 -63.68 13.31 2.48
#